data_AF-A0A0J8V8K5-F1
#
_entry.id   AF-A0A0J8V8K5-F1
#
_cell.length_a   1.000
_cell.length_b   1.000
_cell.length_c   1.000
_cell.angle_alpha   90.00
_cell.angle_beta   90.00
_cell.angle_gamma   90.00
#
_symmetry.space_group_name_H-M   'P 1'
#
loop_
_entity.id
_entity.type
_entity.pdbx_description
1 polymer ?
#
loop_
_entity_poly.entity_id
_entity_poly.type
_entity_poly.pdbx_seq_one_letter_code
_entity_poly.pdbx_strand_id
1 'polypeptide(L)'
;MQFKYSALAASLAAALTLSGCGGGDSDSGSNPGGNTGKPPITGPVVGGVVITTIDGYLKNALVCSDKNANGRCDADEVITDINNKLILTNEKGQLDIEVEKSVEEAINKAPIVVKVLEPFKDYSADGFTIEPGIYTVDMDQPYQAMGKNVEFRAPAGSAIATPLTDLIVAEMESGSDQATAEASVQAMLSDLKGEDTDLEIDLYADYINTKEDTGASDAEKQLATKLHKTAQILTETQHQADDSIDLDEVAEQVVTEAVTAVNDATTDELNDPDFKPVVPVDKNESGETVVEKPVVNYQASVNEDIYNNLNNELDSLYIEAGKDFEYTTTASASGLFVDKDQATSPDVSLSQKSIDELKAKGIHAELSAPNSVIQITSLNGAPADTYYLELEATDLDKDDNKVGTVTTLLKFEIHPFNTVPVVNDKRLAALQNEFTQLALQEGQDVGHVVLDISEIFTDEDGDTLTYAFSDNVTGLKYDVQYPDVTITGTPLVSGDFDITISATDDDKNQAKATIKLSIAEKPVTNNPLSEIIVEKNLYRFNAEWVQQAGNANTAKPDCWAIRLTSDNKVSLAEAVNGQCPAEDSFQNNQGTWTLDGENIVLALEGDSPVTLSLNKDVSTDVEMPRVHLSTTSPKATIAKTATGTTLASTTQNEPVTFYIGKPSADAYWQQPKAEVMVNGVLTTADAASKVTGINHENDKLDADLFIKTSCESLGFERDNSEDPYGNPSYRFGSSMAYQFHLLSGKFTDGMFSLTSQTQGSVAFSADKGAACGIDFDYSGVADFTPGEPVVVLADPTGNTVSEEFILNTFVDRNYSIEPQYSILTHEAAVYAIEINKNSGSFIKIYHDGNQIKELESTYEPLTGNWSNASESKAVFTAYTINGNQLLQVASEFDGEKESYTLWRDSANEVKSADAGVDVIDEPNSIFVSPTFATEGEAKAAVQEAFSGEVNFTNTNWTEFNSEDVKTATVTYNVNNVIYDSVEGLETFKWSQIPNDLPCLVEGDHTCTIAELNSEYKFCDTDMPTDWNNCPIDEPLYNVQWRYSKDDEILHREKTPVNGGSTDYSYMVQNK
;
A
#
# COMPACT_ATOMS: atom_id res chain seq x y z
N MET A 1 69.90 15.56 35.60
CA MET A 1 70.28 15.44 37.04
C MET A 1 69.16 14.67 37.75
N GLN A 2 69.45 13.88 38.79
CA GLN A 2 68.46 13.02 39.46
C GLN A 2 67.93 13.64 40.76
N PHE A 3 66.61 13.53 40.99
CA PHE A 3 65.90 13.09 42.22
C PHE A 3 64.48 12.67 41.72
N LYS A 4 63.97 11.42 41.78
CA LYS A 4 63.79 10.41 42.86
C LYS A 4 62.74 10.85 43.91
N TYR A 5 61.77 10.07 44.40
CA TYR A 5 61.14 8.75 44.11
C TYR A 5 60.23 8.42 45.35
N SER A 6 58.94 8.08 45.19
CA SER A 6 58.12 7.20 46.08
C SER A 6 56.63 7.30 45.65
N ALA A 7 55.92 6.27 45.17
CA ALA A 7 55.57 4.95 45.76
C ALA A 7 54.61 5.09 46.98
N LEU A 8 53.51 4.33 47.13
CA LEU A 8 53.25 2.94 46.71
C LEU A 8 51.74 2.55 46.76
N ALA A 9 51.25 1.70 45.84
CA ALA A 9 50.08 0.77 45.90
C ALA A 9 48.65 1.35 46.17
N ALA A 10 47.52 0.77 45.72
CA ALA A 10 47.08 -0.24 44.74
C ALA A 10 45.52 -0.31 44.86
N SER A 11 44.65 -0.84 43.98
CA SER A 11 44.61 -1.50 42.64
C SER A 11 43.13 -1.37 42.15
N LEU A 12 42.63 -1.78 40.96
CA LEU A 12 42.76 -3.03 40.19
C LEU A 12 42.06 -2.81 38.82
N ALA A 13 42.75 -2.95 37.68
CA ALA A 13 42.14 -2.97 36.34
C ALA A 13 43.09 -3.64 35.34
N ALA A 14 42.59 -4.58 34.54
CA ALA A 14 43.35 -5.27 33.50
C ALA A 14 42.39 -5.73 32.40
N ALA A 15 42.92 -5.83 31.17
CA ALA A 15 42.23 -5.95 29.87
C ALA A 15 41.84 -4.60 29.24
N LEU A 16 42.13 -4.31 27.97
CA LEU A 16 42.95 -5.00 26.96
C LEU A 16 43.51 -3.93 26.00
N THR A 17 44.81 -3.98 25.67
CA THR A 17 45.34 -3.33 24.46
C THR A 17 46.38 -4.25 23.82
N LEU A 18 46.32 -4.37 22.49
CA LEU A 18 47.51 -4.53 21.64
C LEU A 18 47.16 -4.26 20.18
N SER A 19 47.92 -3.35 19.60
CA SER A 19 47.89 -2.85 18.24
C SER A 19 48.53 -3.82 17.23
N GLY A 20 48.39 -3.55 15.93
CA GLY A 20 49.33 -4.10 14.94
C GLY A 20 48.90 -4.07 13.47
N CYS A 21 49.39 -3.09 12.71
CA CYS A 21 49.42 -3.11 11.25
C CYS A 21 50.46 -4.11 10.71
N GLY A 22 50.18 -4.80 9.59
CA GLY A 22 51.20 -5.52 8.79
C GLY A 22 50.67 -6.69 7.96
N GLY A 23 50.75 -6.60 6.62
CA GLY A 23 50.38 -7.69 5.69
C GLY A 23 51.56 -8.56 5.23
N GLY A 24 51.27 -9.65 4.50
CA GLY A 24 52.27 -10.49 3.83
C GLY A 24 51.72 -11.84 3.31
N ASP A 25 51.89 -12.09 2.00
CA ASP A 25 51.36 -13.26 1.26
C ASP A 25 51.86 -14.65 1.73
N SER A 26 51.05 -15.67 1.44
CA SER A 26 51.57 -16.90 0.80
C SER A 26 50.49 -17.59 -0.07
N ASP A 27 50.87 -17.93 -1.30
CA ASP A 27 49.99 -18.35 -2.41
C ASP A 27 50.20 -19.83 -2.80
N SER A 28 49.11 -20.55 -3.11
CA SER A 28 49.02 -21.71 -4.03
C SER A 28 47.58 -22.27 -4.04
N GLY A 29 46.86 -22.49 -5.14
CA GLY A 29 47.09 -22.10 -6.53
C GLY A 29 46.68 -23.19 -7.54
N SER A 30 45.60 -22.97 -8.32
CA SER A 30 45.44 -23.44 -9.72
C SER A 30 44.05 -23.12 -10.32
N ASN A 31 44.05 -22.32 -11.40
CA ASN A 31 42.96 -22.15 -12.38
C ASN A 31 43.03 -23.30 -13.46
N PRO A 32 42.16 -23.45 -14.50
CA PRO A 32 41.20 -22.47 -15.05
C PRO A 32 39.81 -22.97 -15.54
N GLY A 33 38.87 -22.02 -15.69
CA GLY A 33 38.06 -21.87 -16.92
C GLY A 33 36.61 -22.37 -16.92
N GLY A 34 35.66 -21.42 -17.05
CA GLY A 34 34.23 -21.71 -17.25
C GLY A 34 33.42 -20.43 -17.49
N ASN A 35 33.56 -19.82 -18.68
CA ASN A 35 32.88 -18.57 -19.02
C ASN A 35 31.47 -18.85 -19.60
N THR A 36 30.42 -18.56 -18.83
CA THR A 36 29.04 -18.45 -19.35
C THR A 36 28.45 -17.14 -18.82
N GLY A 37 28.35 -16.14 -19.68
CA GLY A 37 27.92 -14.81 -19.29
C GLY A 37 26.44 -14.76 -18.88
N LYS A 38 26.20 -14.40 -17.62
CA LYS A 38 24.99 -13.67 -17.22
C LYS A 38 25.31 -12.17 -17.39
N PRO A 39 24.44 -11.33 -17.96
CA PRO A 39 24.62 -9.88 -17.88
C PRO A 39 24.66 -9.48 -16.40
N PRO A 40 25.57 -8.59 -15.96
CA PRO A 40 25.41 -7.98 -14.64
C PRO A 40 24.08 -7.22 -14.62
N ILE A 41 23.28 -7.41 -13.59
CA ILE A 41 22.12 -6.56 -13.34
C ILE A 41 22.68 -5.27 -12.75
N THR A 42 23.03 -4.32 -13.62
CA THR A 42 23.55 -3.01 -13.24
C THR A 42 22.40 -2.05 -13.01
N GLY A 43 21.77 -2.17 -11.84
CA GLY A 43 21.05 -1.07 -11.19
C GLY A 43 21.86 -0.63 -9.96
N PRO A 44 21.85 0.66 -9.58
CA PRO A 44 22.42 1.08 -8.31
C PRO A 44 21.72 0.37 -7.15
N VAL A 45 22.47 -0.02 -6.13
CA VAL A 45 21.87 -0.36 -4.84
C VAL A 45 21.53 0.97 -4.16
N VAL A 46 20.24 1.20 -3.94
CA VAL A 46 19.74 2.43 -3.31
C VAL A 46 19.96 2.36 -1.80
N GLY A 47 20.31 3.50 -1.21
CA GLY A 47 20.44 3.75 0.21
C GLY A 47 19.74 5.06 0.59
N GLY A 48 19.70 5.39 1.87
CA GLY A 48 19.01 6.56 2.40
C GLY A 48 19.92 7.39 3.30
N VAL A 49 19.81 8.71 3.20
CA VAL A 49 20.53 9.67 4.05
C VAL A 49 19.48 10.59 4.69
N VAL A 50 19.52 10.68 6.02
CA VAL A 50 18.77 11.66 6.81
C VAL A 50 19.78 12.50 7.58
N ILE A 51 19.82 13.81 7.33
CA ILE A 51 20.61 14.78 8.10
C ILE A 51 19.66 15.83 8.65
N THR A 52 19.58 15.98 9.97
CA THR A 52 18.78 17.03 10.63
C THR A 52 19.65 18.23 10.99
N THR A 53 19.15 19.42 10.66
CA THR A 53 19.84 20.69 10.86
C THR A 53 19.05 21.54 11.86
N ILE A 54 19.69 21.96 12.95
CA ILE A 54 19.01 22.50 14.13
C ILE A 54 19.77 23.70 14.70
N ASP A 55 19.19 24.90 14.57
CA ASP A 55 19.24 25.98 15.57
C ASP A 55 17.95 25.88 16.39
N GLY A 56 16.86 26.48 15.90
CA GLY A 56 15.58 25.79 15.70
C GLY A 56 15.61 24.93 14.42
N TYR A 57 14.56 24.17 14.07
CA TYR A 57 14.60 23.37 12.82
C TYR A 57 14.78 24.29 11.60
N LEU A 58 15.84 24.08 10.80
CA LEU A 58 16.16 24.96 9.68
C LEU A 58 15.47 24.49 8.41
N LYS A 59 14.41 25.16 7.97
CA LYS A 59 13.75 24.89 6.68
C LYS A 59 14.52 25.56 5.54
N ASN A 60 14.64 24.92 4.38
CA ASN A 60 15.33 25.41 3.18
C ASN A 60 16.84 25.72 3.39
N ALA A 61 17.55 24.99 4.26
CA ALA A 61 18.99 25.06 4.37
C ALA A 61 19.67 24.18 3.30
N LEU A 62 20.85 24.62 2.84
CA LEU A 62 21.69 23.85 1.91
C LEU A 62 22.64 22.96 2.70
N VAL A 63 22.80 21.69 2.31
CA VAL A 63 23.66 20.73 3.02
C VAL A 63 24.76 20.21 2.08
N CYS A 64 26.00 20.37 2.50
CA CYS A 64 27.20 19.88 1.84
C CYS A 64 27.85 18.75 2.63
N SER A 65 28.45 17.81 1.90
CA SER A 65 29.40 16.82 2.40
C SER A 65 30.81 17.34 2.08
N ASP A 66 31.49 17.92 3.09
CA ASP A 66 32.81 18.55 2.95
C ASP A 66 33.89 17.47 2.75
N LYS A 67 34.12 17.13 1.49
CA LYS A 67 35.07 16.09 1.05
C LYS A 67 36.51 16.60 1.14
N ASN A 68 36.71 17.91 1.11
CA ASN A 68 38.03 18.54 1.08
C ASN A 68 38.53 19.03 2.45
N ALA A 69 37.68 18.96 3.48
CA ALA A 69 37.90 19.36 4.87
C ALA A 69 38.35 20.82 5.00
N ASN A 70 37.59 21.74 4.40
CA ASN A 70 37.83 23.18 4.47
C ASN A 70 36.81 23.96 5.32
N GLY A 71 35.80 23.27 5.88
CA GLY A 71 34.78 23.86 6.75
C GLY A 71 33.74 24.69 6.00
N ARG A 72 33.60 24.54 4.68
CA ARG A 72 32.71 25.34 3.83
C ARG A 72 31.85 24.45 2.96
N CYS A 73 30.69 24.96 2.57
CA CYS A 73 29.85 24.32 1.56
C CYS A 73 30.32 24.76 0.17
N ASP A 74 31.06 23.91 -0.54
CA ASP A 74 31.51 24.10 -1.92
C ASP A 74 30.52 23.50 -2.97
N ALA A 75 30.55 24.01 -4.21
CA ALA A 75 29.61 23.64 -5.26
C ALA A 75 29.60 22.15 -5.68
N ASP A 76 30.73 21.45 -5.60
CA ASP A 76 30.83 20.00 -5.87
C ASP A 76 30.66 19.12 -4.62
N GLU A 77 30.30 19.74 -3.49
CA GLU A 77 30.11 19.11 -2.18
C GLU A 77 28.64 19.03 -1.75
N VAL A 78 27.76 19.80 -2.40
CA VAL A 78 26.31 19.73 -2.25
C VAL A 78 25.81 18.29 -2.34
N ILE A 79 24.98 17.92 -1.38
CA ILE A 79 24.29 16.64 -1.38
C ILE A 79 23.03 16.76 -2.27
N THR A 80 22.88 15.84 -3.22
CA THR A 80 21.74 15.78 -4.16
C THR A 80 21.11 14.40 -4.13
N ASP A 81 19.85 14.29 -4.57
CA ASP A 81 19.17 12.99 -4.69
C ASP A 81 19.80 12.05 -5.73
N ILE A 82 19.29 10.82 -5.82
CA ILE A 82 19.71 9.82 -6.82
C ILE A 82 19.57 10.27 -8.30
N ASN A 83 18.85 11.35 -8.58
CA ASN A 83 18.68 11.96 -9.90
C ASN A 83 19.63 13.16 -10.13
N ASN A 84 20.50 13.50 -9.17
CA ASN A 84 21.30 14.72 -9.08
C ASN A 84 20.47 16.02 -8.98
N LYS A 85 19.28 15.96 -8.38
CA LYS A 85 18.47 17.13 -8.05
C LYS A 85 18.91 17.71 -6.70
N LEU A 86 19.06 19.04 -6.64
CA LEU A 86 19.21 19.76 -5.38
C LEU A 86 17.93 19.60 -4.53
N ILE A 87 18.11 19.12 -3.31
CA ILE A 87 17.08 19.06 -2.27
C ILE A 87 17.59 19.93 -1.11
N LEU A 88 16.69 20.72 -0.51
CA LEU A 88 16.97 21.50 0.69
C LEU A 88 16.24 20.87 1.88
N THR A 89 16.62 21.23 3.10
CA THR A 89 15.99 20.71 4.32
C THR A 89 14.51 21.07 4.42
N ASN A 90 13.71 20.14 4.94
CA ASN A 90 12.27 20.29 5.12
C ASN A 90 11.89 21.08 6.41
N GLU A 91 10.60 21.14 6.74
CA GLU A 91 10.09 21.86 7.93
C GLU A 91 10.51 21.26 9.28
N LYS A 92 11.12 20.06 9.29
CA LYS A 92 11.76 19.44 10.46
C LYS A 92 13.28 19.59 10.42
N GLY A 93 13.82 20.48 9.60
CA GLY A 93 15.26 20.64 9.42
C GLY A 93 15.95 19.48 8.71
N GLN A 94 15.20 18.53 8.14
CA GLN A 94 15.74 17.28 7.60
C GLN A 94 16.01 17.36 6.10
N LEU A 95 17.24 17.04 5.69
CA LEU A 95 17.54 16.53 4.37
C LEU A 95 17.32 15.01 4.40
N ASP A 96 16.17 14.56 3.93
CA ASP A 96 15.79 13.14 3.81
C ASP A 96 15.74 12.77 2.32
N ILE A 97 16.70 11.95 1.87
CA ILE A 97 16.89 11.62 0.45
C ILE A 97 17.33 10.18 0.21
N GLU A 98 16.90 9.63 -0.92
CA GLU A 98 17.47 8.41 -1.51
C GLU A 98 18.71 8.75 -2.35
N VAL A 99 19.79 7.98 -2.16
CA VAL A 99 21.06 8.10 -2.89
C VAL A 99 21.62 6.71 -3.24
N GLU A 100 22.64 6.62 -4.08
CA GLU A 100 23.35 5.34 -4.23
C GLU A 100 24.05 4.96 -2.91
N LYS A 101 24.09 3.67 -2.56
CA LYS A 101 24.77 3.17 -1.34
C LYS A 101 26.25 3.60 -1.27
N SER A 102 26.91 3.77 -2.42
CA SER A 102 28.30 4.26 -2.48
C SER A 102 28.45 5.75 -2.14
N VAL A 103 27.41 6.55 -2.35
CA VAL A 103 27.32 7.97 -2.00
C VAL A 103 26.95 8.11 -0.52
N GLU A 104 25.99 7.34 0.00
CA GLU A 104 25.70 7.24 1.44
C GLU A 104 26.98 6.90 2.23
N GLU A 105 27.74 5.90 1.77
CA GLU A 105 29.02 5.53 2.35
C GLU A 105 30.11 6.61 2.27
N ALA A 106 30.00 7.58 1.36
CA ALA A 106 30.94 8.69 1.24
C ALA A 106 30.55 9.86 2.16
N ILE A 107 29.25 10.19 2.20
CA ILE A 107 28.66 11.19 3.10
C ILE A 107 28.96 10.83 4.56
N ASN A 108 28.71 9.57 4.95
CA ASN A 108 28.98 9.06 6.31
C ASN A 108 30.48 9.03 6.71
N LYS A 109 31.40 9.44 5.83
CA LYS A 109 32.85 9.51 6.08
C LYS A 109 33.43 10.92 5.94
N ALA A 110 32.61 11.91 5.61
CA ALA A 110 32.98 13.32 5.47
C ALA A 110 32.27 14.17 6.53
N PRO A 111 32.86 15.28 7.00
CA PRO A 111 32.13 16.31 7.72
C PRO A 111 30.91 16.81 6.93
N ILE A 112 29.93 17.32 7.65
CA ILE A 112 28.75 17.98 7.08
C ILE A 112 28.89 19.48 7.30
N VAL A 113 28.50 20.27 6.30
CA VAL A 113 28.37 21.73 6.40
C VAL A 113 26.99 22.14 5.96
N VAL A 114 26.26 22.83 6.84
CA VAL A 114 24.95 23.42 6.58
C VAL A 114 25.15 24.89 6.28
N LYS A 115 24.59 25.38 5.18
CA LYS A 115 24.68 26.78 4.75
C LYS A 115 23.30 27.42 4.68
N VAL A 116 23.17 28.55 5.37
CA VAL A 116 21.97 29.38 5.40
C VAL A 116 21.83 30.15 4.09
N LEU A 117 20.63 30.11 3.52
CA LEU A 117 20.25 30.80 2.29
C LEU A 117 19.59 32.14 2.63
N GLU A 118 20.29 33.25 2.37
CA GLU A 118 19.76 34.61 2.51
C GLU A 118 18.83 34.96 1.33
N PRO A 119 17.74 35.71 1.56
CA PRO A 119 16.90 36.23 0.51
C PRO A 119 17.68 37.00 -0.57
N PHE A 120 17.30 36.83 -1.84
CA PHE A 120 17.86 37.55 -2.99
C PHE A 120 19.38 37.45 -3.19
N LYS A 121 20.10 36.60 -2.46
CA LYS A 121 21.56 36.49 -2.59
C LYS A 121 21.91 35.69 -3.85
N ASP A 122 22.71 36.31 -4.73
CA ASP A 122 23.19 35.65 -5.94
C ASP A 122 24.32 34.66 -5.59
N TYR A 123 23.94 33.40 -5.43
CA TYR A 123 24.85 32.29 -5.15
C TYR A 123 25.61 31.77 -6.38
N SER A 124 25.43 32.37 -7.57
CA SER A 124 26.15 31.92 -8.79
C SER A 124 27.66 32.14 -8.72
N ALA A 125 28.11 33.09 -7.90
CA ALA A 125 29.53 33.30 -7.60
C ALA A 125 30.14 32.17 -6.75
N ASP A 126 29.34 31.59 -5.86
CA ASP A 126 29.69 30.40 -5.04
C ASP A 126 29.52 29.09 -5.85
N GLY A 127 28.92 29.16 -7.04
CA GLY A 127 28.71 28.03 -7.96
C GLY A 127 27.33 27.37 -7.87
N PHE A 128 26.42 27.87 -7.03
CA PHE A 128 25.06 27.35 -6.89
C PHE A 128 24.07 28.07 -7.81
N THR A 129 22.92 27.45 -8.07
CA THR A 129 21.76 28.11 -8.66
C THR A 129 20.57 27.85 -7.75
N ILE A 130 20.20 28.86 -6.97
CA ILE A 130 19.04 28.86 -6.08
C ILE A 130 17.95 29.71 -6.75
N GLU A 131 16.70 29.26 -6.69
CA GLU A 131 15.57 30.02 -7.25
C GLU A 131 15.31 31.28 -6.42
N PRO A 132 14.98 32.43 -7.05
CA PRO A 132 14.64 33.66 -6.32
C PRO A 132 13.52 33.42 -5.30
N GLY A 133 13.66 33.99 -4.10
CA GLY A 133 12.69 33.83 -3.02
C GLY A 133 12.78 32.52 -2.24
N ILE A 134 13.73 31.63 -2.55
CA ILE A 134 14.13 30.55 -1.64
C ILE A 134 15.17 31.08 -0.64
N TYR A 135 14.85 30.97 0.64
CA TYR A 135 15.69 31.38 1.76
C TYR A 135 15.45 30.44 2.96
N THR A 136 16.44 30.34 3.84
CA THR A 136 16.39 29.51 5.05
C THR A 136 15.54 30.18 6.12
N VAL A 137 14.69 29.39 6.77
CA VAL A 137 13.78 29.81 7.83
C VAL A 137 14.08 29.01 9.09
N ASP A 138 14.30 29.71 10.20
CA ASP A 138 14.24 29.13 11.54
C ASP A 138 12.78 28.86 11.88
N MET A 139 12.41 27.59 12.10
CA MET A 139 11.03 27.22 12.40
C MET A 139 10.57 27.61 13.80
N ASP A 140 11.44 28.11 14.68
CA ASP A 140 11.00 28.84 15.89
C ASP A 140 10.35 30.20 15.52
N GLN A 141 10.66 30.73 14.33
CA GLN A 141 10.12 31.99 13.80
C GLN A 141 9.72 31.84 12.31
N PRO A 142 8.67 31.06 11.98
CA PRO A 142 8.41 30.52 10.63
C PRO A 142 8.06 31.54 9.53
N TYR A 143 7.91 32.82 9.86
CA TYR A 143 7.61 33.92 8.94
C TYR A 143 8.81 34.84 8.68
N GLN A 144 9.99 34.45 9.15
CA GLN A 144 11.21 35.27 9.09
C GLN A 144 12.31 34.57 8.34
N ALA A 145 13.05 35.34 7.53
CA ALA A 145 14.27 34.82 6.94
C ALA A 145 15.38 34.82 7.98
N MET A 146 16.12 33.72 8.05
CA MET A 146 17.31 33.65 8.88
C MET A 146 18.35 34.67 8.40
N GLY A 147 19.01 35.31 9.36
CA GLY A 147 19.97 36.37 9.11
C GLY A 147 21.20 35.94 8.31
N LYS A 148 21.93 36.96 7.84
CA LYS A 148 23.18 36.91 7.10
C LYS A 148 24.12 35.75 7.48
N ASN A 149 24.46 34.94 6.47
CA ASN A 149 25.66 34.10 6.31
C ASN A 149 26.15 33.29 7.54
N VAL A 150 25.25 32.58 8.19
CA VAL A 150 25.58 31.54 9.17
C VAL A 150 25.87 30.21 8.43
N GLU A 151 26.90 29.49 8.87
CA GLU A 151 27.22 28.12 8.44
C GLU A 151 27.44 27.25 9.68
N PHE A 152 26.91 26.03 9.71
CA PHE A 152 27.05 25.06 10.81
C PHE A 152 27.77 23.80 10.34
N ARG A 153 28.86 23.44 11.00
CA ARG A 153 29.66 22.24 10.71
C ARG A 153 29.27 21.10 11.65
N ALA A 154 29.46 19.87 11.20
CA ALA A 154 29.38 18.68 12.04
C ALA A 154 30.49 17.68 11.66
N PRO A 155 31.07 16.96 12.64
CA PRO A 155 32.13 16.01 12.39
C PRO A 155 31.66 14.80 11.56
N ALA A 156 32.61 14.10 10.95
CA ALA A 156 32.33 13.02 10.02
C ALA A 156 31.50 11.88 10.65
N GLY A 157 30.42 11.49 9.98
CA GLY A 157 29.49 10.47 10.44
C GLY A 157 28.37 10.98 11.37
N SER A 158 28.30 12.29 11.63
CA SER A 158 27.13 12.88 12.28
C SER A 158 25.92 12.95 11.34
N ALA A 159 24.75 12.55 11.84
CA ALA A 159 23.45 12.78 11.19
C ALA A 159 22.79 14.10 11.66
N ILE A 160 23.42 14.82 12.59
CA ILE A 160 22.89 16.03 13.23
C ILE A 160 23.91 17.17 13.05
N ALA A 161 23.45 18.33 12.63
CA ALA A 161 24.28 19.52 12.47
C ALA A 161 23.64 20.73 13.15
N THR A 162 24.33 21.29 14.14
CA THR A 162 23.84 22.35 15.03
C THR A 162 24.97 23.31 15.40
N PRO A 163 24.67 24.48 15.99
CA PRO A 163 25.70 25.32 16.62
C PRO A 163 26.55 24.56 17.66
N LEU A 164 26.03 23.50 18.28
CA LEU A 164 26.78 22.69 19.26
C LEU A 164 27.74 21.70 18.60
N THR A 165 27.39 21.14 17.43
CA THR A 165 28.32 20.31 16.65
C THR A 165 29.39 21.14 15.98
N ASP A 166 29.09 22.41 15.65
CA ASP A 166 30.07 23.34 15.07
C ASP A 166 31.25 23.58 16.03
N LEU A 167 30.97 23.73 17.33
CA LEU A 167 32.00 23.82 18.38
C LEU A 167 32.94 22.60 18.41
N ILE A 168 32.44 21.39 18.09
CA ILE A 168 33.28 20.19 18.00
C ILE A 168 34.26 20.34 16.83
N VAL A 169 33.79 20.87 15.70
CA VAL A 169 34.62 21.10 14.52
C VAL A 169 35.65 22.21 14.76
N ALA A 170 35.26 23.33 15.39
CA ALA A 170 36.18 24.39 15.80
C ALA A 170 37.30 23.86 16.73
N GLU A 171 36.96 23.05 17.74
CA GLU A 171 37.94 22.38 18.61
C GLU A 171 38.84 21.41 17.84
N MET A 172 38.32 20.69 16.83
CA MET A 172 39.12 19.82 15.95
C MET A 172 40.06 20.62 15.05
N GLU A 173 39.63 21.76 14.51
CA GLU A 173 40.46 22.67 13.70
C GLU A 173 41.59 23.31 14.53
N SER A 174 41.36 23.52 15.84
CA SER A 174 42.41 23.90 16.81
C SER A 174 43.51 22.83 17.01
N GLY A 175 43.25 21.59 16.58
CA GLY A 175 44.18 20.46 16.56
C GLY A 175 43.82 19.29 17.48
N SER A 176 42.63 19.27 18.07
CA SER A 176 42.11 18.12 18.84
C SER A 176 41.67 16.98 17.93
N ASP A 177 41.66 15.74 18.45
CA ASP A 177 40.88 14.67 17.83
C ASP A 177 39.40 14.75 18.27
N GLN A 178 38.50 14.15 17.49
CA GLN A 178 37.05 14.27 17.68
C GLN A 178 36.60 13.92 19.11
N ALA A 179 37.11 12.82 19.69
CA ALA A 179 36.75 12.41 21.04
C ALA A 179 37.28 13.39 22.12
N THR A 180 38.40 14.05 21.85
CA THR A 180 38.91 15.12 22.72
C THR A 180 38.08 16.41 22.58
N ALA A 181 37.66 16.76 21.36
CA ALA A 181 36.80 17.90 21.09
C ALA A 181 35.40 17.73 21.70
N GLU A 182 34.76 16.57 21.53
CA GLU A 182 33.48 16.22 22.17
C GLU A 182 33.55 16.40 23.70
N ALA A 183 34.60 15.88 24.34
CA ALA A 183 34.82 16.03 25.78
C ALA A 183 35.12 17.48 26.21
N SER A 184 35.71 18.29 25.33
CA SER A 184 35.97 19.71 25.54
C SER A 184 34.65 20.50 25.55
N VAL A 185 33.82 20.34 24.52
CA VAL A 185 32.51 21.00 24.39
C VAL A 185 31.55 20.55 25.49
N GLN A 186 31.51 19.26 25.84
CA GLN A 186 30.73 18.76 26.99
C GLN A 186 31.17 19.39 28.33
N ALA A 187 32.45 19.75 28.48
CA ALA A 187 32.95 20.44 29.66
C ALA A 187 32.59 21.93 29.65
N MET A 188 32.61 22.62 28.51
CA MET A 188 32.15 24.01 28.38
C MET A 188 30.65 24.15 28.73
N LEU A 189 29.84 23.16 28.33
CA LEU A 189 28.40 23.13 28.57
C LEU A 189 28.00 22.56 29.94
N SER A 190 28.95 22.09 30.77
CA SER A 190 28.61 21.31 31.98
C SER A 190 27.78 22.06 33.01
N ASP A 191 27.95 23.39 33.08
CA ASP A 191 27.24 24.25 34.03
C ASP A 191 25.74 24.40 33.71
N LEU A 192 25.28 23.98 32.52
CA LEU A 192 23.84 23.92 32.20
C LEU A 192 23.09 22.87 33.05
N LYS A 193 23.79 21.81 33.49
CA LYS A 193 23.22 20.71 34.31
C LYS A 193 22.81 21.15 35.74
N GLY A 194 23.31 22.30 36.21
CA GLY A 194 23.02 22.79 37.56
C GLY A 194 23.60 21.90 38.66
N GLU A 195 22.77 21.50 39.63
CA GLU A 195 23.20 20.61 40.73
C GLU A 195 23.15 19.11 40.36
N ASP A 196 22.55 18.74 39.21
CA ASP A 196 22.38 17.34 38.82
C ASP A 196 23.56 16.85 37.95
N THR A 197 24.52 16.19 38.61
CA THR A 197 25.71 15.67 37.93
C THR A 197 25.48 14.39 37.13
N ASP A 198 24.31 13.76 37.27
CA ASP A 198 24.00 12.48 36.64
C ASP A 198 23.38 12.65 35.25
N LEU A 199 22.92 13.86 34.89
CA LEU A 199 22.50 14.22 33.52
C LEU A 199 23.64 14.08 32.51
N GLU A 200 23.36 13.55 31.33
CA GLU A 200 24.29 13.47 30.19
C GLU A 200 24.06 14.64 29.21
N ILE A 201 25.11 15.11 28.55
CA ILE A 201 25.00 16.08 27.44
C ILE A 201 25.37 15.32 26.17
N ASP A 202 24.37 14.98 25.37
CA ASP A 202 24.55 14.49 24.03
C ASP A 202 24.61 15.68 23.06
N LEU A 203 25.75 15.85 22.39
CA LEU A 203 25.97 16.91 21.41
C LEU A 203 25.34 16.59 20.04
N TYR A 204 24.92 15.34 19.84
CA TYR A 204 24.28 14.82 18.64
C TYR A 204 22.78 14.52 18.86
N ALA A 205 22.19 15.00 19.96
CA ALA A 205 20.77 14.87 20.22
C ALA A 205 19.93 15.94 19.50
N ASP A 206 18.73 15.53 19.06
CA ASP A 206 17.67 16.46 18.68
C ASP A 206 17.03 17.06 19.95
N TYR A 207 17.63 18.15 20.42
CA TYR A 207 17.19 18.88 21.61
C TYR A 207 15.84 19.61 21.44
N ILE A 208 15.21 19.59 20.26
CA ILE A 208 13.83 20.06 20.08
C ILE A 208 12.90 18.91 20.40
N ASN A 209 13.09 17.77 19.76
CA ASN A 209 12.31 16.55 19.99
C ASN A 209 12.38 16.10 21.47
N THR A 210 13.55 16.17 22.11
CA THR A 210 13.71 15.81 23.53
C THR A 210 12.84 16.64 24.49
N LYS A 211 12.45 17.88 24.16
CA LYS A 211 11.54 18.68 25.00
C LYS A 211 10.13 18.08 25.04
N GLU A 212 9.67 17.60 23.89
CA GLU A 212 8.33 17.06 23.69
C GLU A 212 8.23 15.56 24.02
N ASP A 213 9.34 14.82 24.01
CA ASP A 213 9.41 13.38 24.27
C ASP A 213 8.71 13.00 25.59
N THR A 214 7.71 12.13 25.53
CA THR A 214 6.97 11.66 26.71
C THR A 214 7.77 10.70 27.59
N GLY A 215 8.88 10.14 27.08
CA GLY A 215 9.82 9.30 27.83
C GLY A 215 10.88 10.06 28.62
N ALA A 216 11.22 11.30 28.21
CA ALA A 216 12.23 12.13 28.88
C ALA A 216 11.73 12.72 30.20
N SER A 217 12.59 12.77 31.22
CA SER A 217 12.29 13.38 32.51
C SER A 217 12.26 14.92 32.43
N ASP A 218 11.60 15.57 33.40
CA ASP A 218 11.57 17.04 33.51
C ASP A 218 12.98 17.67 33.52
N ALA A 219 13.97 16.98 34.08
CA ALA A 219 15.36 17.44 34.14
C ALA A 219 16.07 17.34 32.78
N GLU A 220 15.85 16.25 32.03
CA GLU A 220 16.36 16.09 30.66
C GLU A 220 15.71 17.10 29.71
N LYS A 221 14.40 17.33 29.85
CA LYS A 221 13.66 18.39 29.12
C LYS A 221 14.19 19.78 29.42
N GLN A 222 14.45 20.08 30.69
CA GLN A 222 15.03 21.36 31.09
C GLN A 222 16.45 21.53 30.52
N LEU A 223 17.26 20.47 30.49
CA LEU A 223 18.59 20.49 29.88
C LEU A 223 18.50 20.68 28.35
N ALA A 224 17.58 19.99 27.67
CA ALA A 224 17.32 20.17 26.24
C ALA A 224 16.87 21.61 25.91
N THR A 225 16.00 22.21 26.72
CA THR A 225 15.64 23.63 26.60
C THR A 225 16.84 24.56 26.77
N LYS A 226 17.73 24.30 27.73
CA LYS A 226 18.96 25.07 27.90
C LYS A 226 19.95 24.90 26.75
N LEU A 227 20.13 23.67 26.25
CA LEU A 227 21.02 23.37 25.12
C LEU A 227 20.51 24.07 23.84
N HIS A 228 19.22 23.97 23.55
CA HIS A 228 18.59 24.73 22.46
C HIS A 228 18.81 26.24 22.65
N LYS A 229 18.50 26.82 23.82
CA LYS A 229 18.70 28.27 24.03
C LYS A 229 20.18 28.68 23.92
N THR A 230 21.11 27.80 24.28
CA THR A 230 22.55 28.03 24.04
C THR A 230 22.87 28.05 22.55
N ALA A 231 22.33 27.11 21.77
CA ALA A 231 22.48 27.08 20.32
C ALA A 231 21.97 28.38 19.66
N GLN A 232 20.77 28.84 20.03
CA GLN A 232 20.19 30.11 19.53
C GLN A 232 21.08 31.32 19.82
N ILE A 233 21.69 31.40 21.02
CA ILE A 233 22.61 32.50 21.38
C ILE A 233 23.91 32.42 20.56
N LEU A 234 24.41 31.21 20.27
CA LEU A 234 25.59 31.02 19.41
C LEU A 234 25.29 31.44 17.97
N THR A 235 24.13 31.04 17.42
CA THR A 235 23.65 31.44 16.09
C THR A 235 23.52 32.96 15.97
N GLU A 236 22.89 33.61 16.95
CA GLU A 236 22.71 35.06 16.94
C GLU A 236 24.04 35.81 17.10
N THR A 237 24.96 35.27 17.91
CA THR A 237 26.34 35.78 18.02
C THR A 237 27.09 35.67 16.69
N GLN A 238 26.95 34.54 15.98
CA GLN A 238 27.55 34.33 14.66
C GLN A 238 26.93 35.25 13.60
N HIS A 239 25.62 35.50 13.66
CA HIS A 239 24.93 36.42 12.76
C HIS A 239 25.43 37.88 12.90
N GLN A 240 25.73 38.31 14.13
CA GLN A 240 26.11 39.71 14.41
C GLN A 240 27.61 40.00 14.31
N ALA A 241 28.48 38.99 14.41
CA ALA A 241 29.91 39.15 14.25
C ALA A 241 30.28 39.73 12.86
N ASP A 242 31.29 40.61 12.81
CA ASP A 242 31.85 41.11 11.56
C ASP A 242 32.60 39.98 10.82
N ASP A 243 32.40 39.84 9.49
CA ASP A 243 32.98 38.76 8.66
C ASP A 243 34.52 38.67 8.71
N SER A 244 35.21 39.66 9.27
CA SER A 244 36.65 39.62 9.50
C SER A 244 37.07 38.97 10.83
N ILE A 245 36.12 38.65 11.70
CA ILE A 245 36.33 37.96 12.98
C ILE A 245 36.19 36.45 12.75
N ASP A 246 37.19 35.71 13.19
CA ASP A 246 37.14 34.25 13.27
C ASP A 246 36.64 33.88 14.67
N LEU A 247 35.45 33.30 14.76
CA LEU A 247 34.83 32.96 16.06
C LEU A 247 35.45 31.69 16.68
N ASP A 248 36.08 30.83 15.88
CA ASP A 248 36.74 29.62 16.36
C ASP A 248 37.92 29.96 17.28
N GLU A 249 38.61 31.09 17.03
CA GLU A 249 39.69 31.58 17.91
C GLU A 249 39.20 31.97 19.33
N VAL A 250 37.89 32.17 19.53
CA VAL A 250 37.29 32.63 20.80
C VAL A 250 36.12 31.78 21.31
N ALA A 251 35.85 30.62 20.70
CA ALA A 251 34.71 29.76 20.98
C ALA A 251 34.48 29.47 22.48
N GLU A 252 35.53 29.06 23.23
CA GLU A 252 35.45 28.79 24.68
C GLU A 252 34.89 29.99 25.48
N GLN A 253 35.27 31.22 25.12
CA GLN A 253 34.80 32.44 25.78
C GLN A 253 33.35 32.77 25.43
N VAL A 254 32.98 32.63 24.15
CA VAL A 254 31.62 32.86 23.67
C VAL A 254 30.65 31.86 24.31
N VAL A 255 30.99 30.57 24.33
CA VAL A 255 30.18 29.52 24.98
C VAL A 255 30.05 29.77 26.48
N THR A 256 31.12 30.21 27.16
CA THR A 256 31.07 30.53 28.61
C THR A 256 30.08 31.65 28.92
N GLU A 257 30.09 32.74 28.15
CA GLU A 257 29.15 33.85 28.35
C GLU A 257 27.72 33.47 27.90
N ALA A 258 27.55 32.66 26.84
CA ALA A 258 26.25 32.12 26.43
C ALA A 258 25.62 31.20 27.49
N VAL A 259 26.39 30.26 28.05
CA VAL A 259 25.98 29.39 29.17
C VAL A 259 25.63 30.22 30.41
N THR A 260 26.34 31.33 30.64
CA THR A 260 26.01 32.28 31.72
C THR A 260 24.65 32.93 31.48
N ALA A 261 24.37 33.42 30.27
CA ALA A 261 23.07 34.02 29.92
C ALA A 261 21.91 33.02 30.08
N VAL A 262 22.08 31.76 29.65
CA VAL A 262 21.06 30.71 29.77
C VAL A 262 20.79 30.32 31.23
N ASN A 263 21.81 30.35 32.09
CA ASN A 263 21.64 30.06 33.52
C ASN A 263 21.08 31.24 34.33
N ASP A 264 21.28 32.49 33.90
CA ASP A 264 20.69 33.69 34.51
C ASP A 264 19.23 33.93 34.05
N ALA A 265 18.80 33.34 32.93
CA ALA A 265 17.44 33.47 32.38
C ALA A 265 16.37 32.73 33.21
N THR A 266 15.14 33.26 33.19
CA THR A 266 13.96 32.64 33.81
C THR A 266 13.36 31.53 32.95
N THR A 267 12.54 30.66 33.54
CA THR A 267 11.83 29.60 32.80
C THR A 267 10.91 30.15 31.70
N ASP A 268 10.31 31.32 31.91
CA ASP A 268 9.45 31.95 30.90
C ASP A 268 10.30 32.46 29.72
N GLU A 269 11.46 33.07 29.99
CA GLU A 269 12.44 33.52 28.98
C GLU A 269 13.06 32.33 28.20
N LEU A 270 13.41 31.24 28.87
CA LEU A 270 13.96 30.05 28.22
C LEU A 270 12.97 29.37 27.26
N ASN A 271 11.67 29.55 27.47
CA ASN A 271 10.60 29.01 26.63
C ASN A 271 10.04 30.02 25.62
N ASP A 272 10.48 31.28 25.64
CA ASP A 272 10.09 32.29 24.66
C ASP A 272 11.00 32.13 23.41
N PRO A 273 10.44 31.92 22.19
CA PRO A 273 11.24 31.80 20.97
C PRO A 273 11.94 33.11 20.59
N ASP A 274 11.39 34.27 20.98
CA ASP A 274 11.97 35.58 20.67
C ASP A 274 13.11 35.94 21.62
N PHE A 275 13.16 35.37 22.84
CA PHE A 275 14.26 35.64 23.78
C PHE A 275 15.55 35.01 23.27
N LYS A 276 16.35 35.80 22.53
CA LYS A 276 17.64 35.40 21.96
C LYS A 276 18.71 36.43 22.36
N PRO A 277 19.27 36.31 23.58
CA PRO A 277 20.41 37.11 23.99
C PRO A 277 21.59 36.97 23.02
N VAL A 278 22.45 37.99 23.00
CA VAL A 278 23.60 38.07 22.08
C VAL A 278 24.87 38.14 22.92
N VAL A 279 25.95 37.46 22.52
CA VAL A 279 27.29 37.68 23.08
C VAL A 279 28.08 38.55 22.08
N PRO A 280 28.25 39.87 22.29
CA PRO A 280 28.94 40.71 21.31
C PRO A 280 30.41 40.31 21.20
N VAL A 281 30.89 40.11 19.97
CA VAL A 281 32.29 39.82 19.67
C VAL A 281 32.81 40.86 18.69
N ASP A 282 33.83 41.61 19.12
CA ASP A 282 34.26 42.83 18.44
C ASP A 282 35.79 42.98 18.44
N LYS A 283 36.33 43.89 17.62
CA LYS A 283 37.77 44.21 17.64
C LYS A 283 38.04 45.50 18.41
N ASN A 284 38.86 45.41 19.45
CA ASN A 284 39.24 46.57 20.27
C ASN A 284 40.13 47.58 19.51
N GLU A 285 40.43 48.73 20.12
CA GLU A 285 41.29 49.78 19.51
C GLU A 285 42.70 49.29 19.08
N SER A 286 43.16 48.14 19.58
CA SER A 286 44.44 47.51 19.23
C SER A 286 44.32 46.47 18.10
N GLY A 287 43.10 46.11 17.70
CA GLY A 287 42.81 45.09 16.69
C GLY A 287 42.75 43.65 17.23
N GLU A 288 42.74 43.47 18.55
CA GLU A 288 42.52 42.16 19.18
C GLU A 288 41.02 41.89 19.32
N THR A 289 40.58 40.66 19.05
CA THR A 289 39.20 40.19 19.28
C THR A 289 38.89 40.22 20.78
N VAL A 290 37.72 40.73 21.15
CA VAL A 290 37.21 40.80 22.52
C VAL A 290 35.79 40.26 22.52
N VAL A 291 35.51 39.36 23.46
CA VAL A 291 34.17 38.89 23.79
C VAL A 291 33.64 39.78 24.92
N GLU A 292 32.49 40.41 24.71
CA GLU A 292 31.81 41.21 25.73
C GLU A 292 30.77 40.39 26.52
N LYS A 293 30.11 41.02 27.48
CA LYS A 293 29.06 40.36 28.26
C LYS A 293 27.78 40.20 27.43
N PRO A 294 26.97 39.17 27.70
CA PRO A 294 25.70 38.98 27.02
C PRO A 294 24.79 40.21 27.15
N VAL A 295 24.24 40.65 26.02
CA VAL A 295 23.16 41.62 25.95
C VAL A 295 21.85 40.84 25.93
N VAL A 296 20.96 41.15 26.89
CA VAL A 296 19.61 40.57 26.92
C VAL A 296 18.80 41.21 25.80
N ASN A 297 18.26 40.38 24.91
CA ASN A 297 17.49 40.80 23.75
C ASN A 297 16.29 39.87 23.54
N TYR A 298 15.16 40.44 23.15
CA TYR A 298 14.04 39.73 22.54
C TYR A 298 13.96 40.09 21.05
N GLN A 299 14.56 39.24 20.20
CA GLN A 299 14.59 39.41 18.76
C GLN A 299 13.21 39.76 18.19
N ALA A 300 13.12 40.92 17.56
CA ALA A 300 11.91 41.42 16.92
C ALA A 300 11.33 40.35 15.98
N SER A 301 10.02 40.09 16.09
CA SER A 301 9.36 38.99 15.41
C SER A 301 8.21 39.42 14.51
N VAL A 302 7.92 38.62 13.49
CA VAL A 302 6.86 38.91 12.51
C VAL A 302 5.47 38.56 13.07
N ASN A 303 4.57 39.54 13.01
CA ASN A 303 3.17 39.37 13.32
C ASN A 303 2.46 38.54 12.24
N GLU A 304 2.18 37.27 12.57
CA GLU A 304 1.51 36.30 11.71
C GLU A 304 0.20 36.83 11.09
N ASP A 305 -0.68 37.47 11.88
CA ASP A 305 -1.95 37.99 11.38
C ASP A 305 -1.72 39.04 10.27
N ILE A 306 -0.79 39.99 10.46
CA ILE A 306 -0.51 41.04 9.49
C ILE A 306 0.22 40.47 8.26
N TYR A 307 1.18 39.56 8.47
CA TYR A 307 1.87 38.84 7.39
C TYR A 307 0.87 38.09 6.50
N ASN A 308 0.01 37.25 7.11
CA ASN A 308 -1.00 36.47 6.40
C ASN A 308 -2.01 37.37 5.69
N ASN A 309 -2.44 38.49 6.28
CA ASN A 309 -3.34 39.42 5.60
C ASN A 309 -2.70 40.07 4.36
N LEU A 310 -1.43 40.49 4.45
CA LEU A 310 -0.70 41.06 3.32
C LEU A 310 -0.41 40.01 2.23
N ASN A 311 0.03 38.81 2.62
CA ASN A 311 0.36 37.75 1.68
C ASN A 311 -0.89 37.25 0.95
N ASN A 312 -2.01 37.01 1.65
CA ASN A 312 -3.28 36.64 1.00
C ASN A 312 -3.82 37.73 0.05
N GLU A 313 -3.60 39.01 0.37
CA GLU A 313 -4.00 40.13 -0.50
C GLU A 313 -3.15 40.18 -1.78
N LEU A 314 -1.83 39.92 -1.68
CA LEU A 314 -0.92 39.88 -2.82
C LEU A 314 -0.99 38.58 -3.63
N ASP A 315 -1.24 37.42 -3.03
CA ASP A 315 -1.50 36.17 -3.74
C ASP A 315 -2.84 36.20 -4.50
N SER A 316 -3.78 37.06 -4.07
CA SER A 316 -5.05 37.30 -4.77
C SER A 316 -4.94 38.31 -5.92
N LEU A 317 -3.75 38.87 -6.17
CA LEU A 317 -3.52 39.96 -7.12
C LEU A 317 -3.23 39.43 -8.53
N TYR A 318 -4.23 39.51 -9.42
CA TYR A 318 -4.04 39.16 -10.83
C TYR A 318 -3.52 40.36 -11.64
N ILE A 319 -2.23 40.33 -12.03
CA ILE A 319 -1.60 41.29 -12.95
C ILE A 319 -1.23 40.57 -14.26
N GLU A 320 -1.55 41.18 -15.39
CA GLU A 320 -1.18 40.66 -16.71
C GLU A 320 0.17 41.25 -17.19
N ALA A 321 1.04 40.39 -17.71
CA ALA A 321 2.33 40.80 -18.27
C ALA A 321 2.19 41.81 -19.42
N GLY A 322 3.13 42.77 -19.46
CA GLY A 322 3.18 43.80 -20.50
C GLY A 322 2.06 44.85 -20.46
N LYS A 323 1.16 44.83 -19.46
CA LYS A 323 0.18 45.91 -19.21
C LYS A 323 0.65 46.83 -18.08
N ASP A 324 0.35 48.12 -18.22
CA ASP A 324 0.55 49.09 -17.13
C ASP A 324 -0.38 48.76 -15.96
N PHE A 325 0.14 48.82 -14.74
CA PHE A 325 -0.62 48.57 -13.52
C PHE A 325 -0.19 49.50 -12.38
N GLU A 326 -1.14 49.80 -11.50
CA GLU A 326 -0.93 50.50 -10.23
C GLU A 326 -1.80 49.80 -9.19
N TYR A 327 -1.15 49.20 -8.21
CA TYR A 327 -1.79 48.49 -7.11
C TYR A 327 -1.37 49.09 -5.76
N THR A 328 -2.26 49.00 -4.78
CA THR A 328 -2.01 49.46 -3.40
C THR A 328 -2.76 48.55 -2.46
N THR A 329 -2.05 47.95 -1.50
CA THR A 329 -2.68 47.07 -0.50
C THR A 329 -3.71 47.82 0.33
N THR A 330 -4.79 47.14 0.69
CA THR A 330 -5.77 47.61 1.67
C THR A 330 -5.32 47.29 3.09
N ALA A 331 -4.57 46.21 3.28
CA ALA A 331 -3.82 45.92 4.49
C ALA A 331 -2.58 46.83 4.63
N SER A 332 -2.22 47.09 5.88
CA SER A 332 -1.09 47.94 6.28
C SER A 332 0.03 47.05 6.85
N ALA A 333 1.28 47.35 6.49
CA ALA A 333 2.46 46.75 7.12
C ALA A 333 2.81 47.39 8.48
N SER A 334 2.03 48.36 8.98
CA SER A 334 2.24 48.96 10.30
C SER A 334 2.03 47.93 11.41
N GLY A 335 3.08 47.62 12.16
CA GLY A 335 3.05 46.57 13.18
C GLY A 335 3.28 45.15 12.64
N LEU A 336 3.69 44.99 11.38
CA LEU A 336 4.14 43.71 10.82
C LEU A 336 5.28 43.09 11.64
N PHE A 337 6.13 43.92 12.26
CA PHE A 337 7.12 43.49 13.22
C PHE A 337 6.72 43.92 14.63
N VAL A 338 7.03 43.07 15.61
CA VAL A 338 6.79 43.26 17.04
C VAL A 338 8.10 43.03 17.77
N ASP A 339 8.50 43.98 18.58
CA ASP A 339 9.71 43.91 19.40
C ASP A 339 9.26 43.98 20.87
N LYS A 340 9.69 43.02 21.69
CA LYS A 340 9.27 42.91 23.10
C LYS A 340 10.12 43.77 24.03
N ASP A 341 11.31 44.18 23.60
CA ASP A 341 12.12 45.14 24.33
C ASP A 341 11.60 46.57 24.18
N GLN A 342 10.98 46.86 23.02
CA GLN A 342 10.38 48.15 22.69
C GLN A 342 8.92 48.33 23.16
N ALA A 343 8.55 49.59 23.42
CA ALA A 343 7.17 49.96 23.77
C ALA A 343 6.28 50.24 22.55
N THR A 344 6.85 50.25 21.34
CA THR A 344 6.20 50.53 20.06
C THR A 344 6.77 49.60 19.00
N SER A 345 5.94 49.08 18.10
CA SER A 345 6.39 48.28 16.96
C SER A 345 7.50 48.97 16.17
N PRO A 346 8.53 48.24 15.70
CA PRO A 346 9.55 48.75 14.81
C PRO A 346 9.00 49.43 13.55
N ASP A 347 9.72 50.43 13.06
CA ASP A 347 9.45 51.03 11.75
C ASP A 347 9.79 50.03 10.64
N VAL A 348 8.88 49.88 9.68
CA VAL A 348 8.98 48.91 8.57
C VAL A 348 9.47 49.61 7.29
N SER A 349 10.49 49.04 6.65
CA SER A 349 10.98 49.46 5.33
C SER A 349 10.92 48.30 4.32
N LEU A 350 10.97 48.64 3.04
CA LEU A 350 11.30 47.70 1.97
C LEU A 350 12.83 47.69 1.80
N SER A 351 13.43 46.51 1.67
CA SER A 351 14.89 46.42 1.47
C SER A 351 15.29 47.09 0.15
N GLN A 352 16.46 47.75 0.16
CA GLN A 352 17.00 48.37 -1.05
C GLN A 352 17.27 47.35 -2.16
N LYS A 353 17.53 46.09 -1.79
CA LYS A 353 17.83 44.97 -2.69
C LYS A 353 16.60 44.54 -3.48
N SER A 354 15.48 44.28 -2.79
CA SER A 354 14.18 43.99 -3.41
C SER A 354 13.72 45.16 -4.31
N ILE A 355 13.88 46.41 -3.86
CA ILE A 355 13.57 47.60 -4.67
C ILE A 355 14.39 47.63 -5.97
N ASP A 356 15.70 47.40 -5.93
CA ASP A 356 16.56 47.47 -7.12
C ASP A 356 16.32 46.31 -8.10
N GLU A 357 15.97 45.11 -7.62
CA GLU A 357 15.59 43.98 -8.47
C GLU A 357 14.25 44.18 -9.18
N LEU A 358 13.21 44.57 -8.46
CA LEU A 358 11.90 44.90 -9.03
C LEU A 358 12.04 46.00 -10.10
N LYS A 359 12.86 47.00 -9.82
CA LYS A 359 13.16 48.11 -10.73
C LYS A 359 13.95 47.68 -11.97
N ALA A 360 14.83 46.70 -11.86
CA ALA A 360 15.50 46.09 -13.01
C ALA A 360 14.50 45.36 -13.94
N LYS A 361 13.38 44.88 -13.40
CA LYS A 361 12.28 44.23 -14.12
C LYS A 361 11.17 45.22 -14.58
N GLY A 362 11.30 46.51 -14.28
CA GLY A 362 10.34 47.55 -14.69
C GLY A 362 9.19 47.80 -13.71
N ILE A 363 9.31 47.30 -12.47
CA ILE A 363 8.35 47.46 -11.38
C ILE A 363 8.92 48.46 -10.36
N HIS A 364 8.11 49.40 -9.88
CA HIS A 364 8.45 50.28 -8.77
C HIS A 364 7.57 49.96 -7.57
N ALA A 365 8.19 49.63 -6.44
CA ALA A 365 7.54 49.35 -5.17
C ALA A 365 7.93 50.38 -4.10
N GLU A 366 6.95 50.82 -3.30
CA GLU A 366 7.19 51.73 -2.16
C GLU A 366 6.17 51.53 -1.02
N LEU A 367 6.55 51.90 0.20
CA LEU A 367 5.65 51.97 1.35
C LEU A 367 5.07 53.39 1.48
N SER A 368 3.76 53.52 1.31
CA SER A 368 3.09 54.82 1.26
C SER A 368 2.70 55.34 2.65
N ALA A 369 3.31 56.46 3.03
CA ALA A 369 3.02 57.17 4.27
C ALA A 369 1.63 57.87 4.20
N PRO A 370 0.88 57.96 5.33
CA PRO A 370 1.28 57.63 6.70
C PRO A 370 0.87 56.23 7.18
N ASN A 371 0.32 55.38 6.30
CA ASN A 371 -0.30 54.11 6.71
C ASN A 371 0.55 52.87 6.40
N SER A 372 1.78 53.02 5.90
CA SER A 372 2.67 51.91 5.51
C SER A 372 1.96 50.84 4.67
N VAL A 373 1.17 51.28 3.68
CA VAL A 373 0.56 50.39 2.68
C VAL A 373 1.53 50.18 1.53
N ILE A 374 1.60 48.98 0.99
CA ILE A 374 2.52 48.63 -0.10
C ILE A 374 1.89 49.12 -1.40
N GLN A 375 2.62 49.93 -2.18
CA GLN A 375 2.25 50.32 -3.53
C GLN A 375 3.19 49.65 -4.53
N ILE A 376 2.63 49.04 -5.57
CA ILE A 376 3.37 48.35 -6.63
C ILE A 376 2.89 48.89 -7.97
N THR A 377 3.81 49.34 -8.82
CA THR A 377 3.47 50.06 -10.06
C THR A 377 4.36 49.66 -11.23
N SER A 378 3.80 49.64 -12.44
CA SER A 378 4.56 49.60 -13.69
C SER A 378 3.90 50.44 -14.78
N LEU A 379 4.71 51.19 -15.53
CA LEU A 379 4.27 52.18 -16.54
C LEU A 379 4.68 51.80 -17.98
N ASN A 380 5.19 50.58 -18.19
CA ASN A 380 5.36 49.99 -19.53
C ASN A 380 5.05 48.48 -19.50
N GLY A 381 4.32 48.03 -18.46
CA GLY A 381 4.25 46.64 -18.01
C GLY A 381 5.59 46.04 -17.56
N ALA A 382 5.47 44.84 -16.98
CA ALA A 382 6.58 44.00 -16.53
C ALA A 382 6.43 42.58 -17.14
N PRO A 383 7.52 41.78 -17.21
CA PRO A 383 7.42 40.41 -17.73
C PRO A 383 6.64 39.50 -16.77
N ALA A 384 6.09 38.41 -17.31
CA ALA A 384 5.53 37.35 -16.50
C ALA A 384 6.63 36.68 -15.68
N ASP A 385 6.45 36.63 -14.36
CA ASP A 385 7.42 36.12 -13.40
C ASP A 385 6.76 36.03 -12.00
N THR A 386 7.41 35.32 -11.09
CA THR A 386 7.15 35.50 -9.65
C THR A 386 8.05 36.61 -9.11
N TYR A 387 7.48 37.49 -8.28
CA TYR A 387 8.19 38.60 -7.68
C TYR A 387 8.06 38.60 -6.16
N TYR A 388 9.07 39.15 -5.49
CA TYR A 388 9.20 39.12 -4.05
C TYR A 388 9.47 40.53 -3.50
N LEU A 389 8.84 40.85 -2.38
CA LEU A 389 9.01 42.07 -1.59
C LEU A 389 9.69 41.69 -0.27
N GLU A 390 10.91 42.17 -0.07
CA GLU A 390 11.61 42.04 1.21
C GLU A 390 11.21 43.20 2.11
N LEU A 391 10.55 42.92 3.24
CA LEU A 391 10.29 43.89 4.28
C LEU A 391 11.28 43.66 5.42
N GLU A 392 11.86 44.75 5.93
CA GLU A 392 12.90 44.75 6.95
C GLU A 392 12.54 45.68 8.11
N ALA A 393 12.97 45.32 9.31
CA ALA A 393 12.92 46.16 10.50
C ALA A 393 14.23 46.07 11.29
N THR A 394 14.55 47.12 12.05
CA THR A 394 15.71 47.10 12.96
C THR A 394 15.31 46.47 14.29
N ASP A 395 16.10 45.49 14.74
CA ASP A 395 15.98 44.89 16.07
C ASP A 395 16.75 45.75 17.10
N LEU A 396 16.09 46.08 18.22
CA LEU A 396 16.58 47.05 19.20
C LEU A 396 16.49 46.52 20.63
N ASP A 397 17.63 46.51 21.34
CA ASP A 397 17.63 46.15 22.76
C ASP A 397 16.86 47.17 23.62
N LYS A 398 16.63 46.80 24.88
CA LYS A 398 15.94 47.64 25.88
C LYS A 398 16.50 49.05 26.07
N ASP A 399 17.75 49.31 25.69
CA ASP A 399 18.47 50.58 25.84
C ASP A 399 18.54 51.37 24.50
N ASP A 400 17.70 51.04 23.52
CA ASP A 400 17.63 51.60 22.16
C ASP A 400 18.86 51.30 21.26
N ASN A 401 19.69 50.30 21.59
CA ASN A 401 20.85 49.93 20.77
C ASN A 401 20.44 48.95 19.66
N LYS A 402 21.01 49.11 18.46
CA LYS A 402 20.82 48.15 17.37
C LYS A 402 21.55 46.84 17.67
N VAL A 403 20.77 45.77 17.74
CA VAL A 403 21.24 44.38 17.97
C VAL A 403 20.77 43.41 16.87
N GLY A 404 20.29 43.91 15.73
CA GLY A 404 19.96 43.00 14.62
C GLY A 404 19.16 43.67 13.50
N THR A 405 18.77 42.88 12.49
CA THR A 405 17.83 43.31 11.44
C THR A 405 17.05 42.10 10.99
N VAL A 406 15.74 42.17 11.15
CA VAL A 406 14.81 41.07 10.89
C VAL A 406 14.07 41.31 9.60
N THR A 407 13.83 40.25 8.83
CA THR A 407 13.29 40.37 7.46
C THR A 407 12.24 39.31 7.17
N THR A 408 11.31 39.65 6.28
CA THR A 408 10.26 38.74 5.80
C THR A 408 9.97 39.00 4.32
N LEU A 409 9.54 37.96 3.61
CA LEU A 409 9.26 38.04 2.17
C LEU A 409 7.78 37.87 1.90
N LEU A 410 7.19 38.82 1.18
CA LEU A 410 5.87 38.69 0.56
C LEU A 410 6.03 38.37 -0.92
N LYS A 411 5.17 37.50 -1.45
CA LYS A 411 5.13 37.13 -2.87
C LYS A 411 4.04 37.90 -3.61
N PHE A 412 4.24 38.17 -4.90
CA PHE A 412 3.16 38.46 -5.86
C PHE A 412 3.54 37.93 -7.25
N GLU A 413 2.55 37.67 -8.09
CA GLU A 413 2.75 37.13 -9.44
C GLU A 413 2.36 38.13 -10.52
N ILE A 414 3.02 38.03 -11.68
CA ILE A 414 2.54 38.61 -12.93
C ILE A 414 2.37 37.46 -13.92
N HIS A 415 1.15 37.25 -14.35
CA HIS A 415 0.77 36.14 -15.22
C HIS A 415 1.13 36.47 -16.68
N PRO A 416 1.38 35.45 -17.53
CA PRO A 416 1.51 35.65 -18.97
C PRO A 416 0.29 36.37 -19.56
N PHE A 417 0.46 36.96 -20.74
CA PHE A 417 -0.66 37.55 -21.46
C PHE A 417 -1.54 36.43 -22.03
N ASN A 418 -2.52 35.98 -21.24
CA ASN A 418 -3.46 34.95 -21.66
C ASN A 418 -4.39 35.47 -22.78
N THR A 419 -4.49 34.66 -23.83
CA THR A 419 -5.40 34.76 -24.95
C THR A 419 -6.40 33.61 -24.92
N VAL A 420 -7.69 33.92 -24.74
CA VAL A 420 -8.75 32.90 -24.73
C VAL A 420 -8.62 31.96 -25.95
N PRO A 421 -8.65 30.64 -25.75
CA PRO A 421 -8.37 29.68 -26.82
C PRO A 421 -9.24 29.88 -28.07
N VAL A 422 -8.65 29.71 -29.26
CA VAL A 422 -9.35 29.96 -30.52
C VAL A 422 -9.63 28.65 -31.26
N VAL A 423 -10.87 28.49 -31.74
CA VAL A 423 -11.26 27.33 -32.55
C VAL A 423 -10.58 27.36 -33.92
N ASN A 424 -9.84 26.32 -34.25
CA ASN A 424 -9.30 26.07 -35.59
C ASN A 424 -10.41 25.48 -36.49
N ASP A 425 -11.18 26.37 -37.12
CA ASP A 425 -12.26 26.03 -38.05
C ASP A 425 -11.87 24.96 -39.09
N LYS A 426 -10.59 24.92 -39.50
CA LYS A 426 -10.09 23.98 -40.51
C LYS A 426 -9.90 22.57 -39.94
N ARG A 427 -9.35 22.41 -38.73
CA ARG A 427 -9.27 21.11 -38.06
C ARG A 427 -10.65 20.63 -37.65
N LEU A 428 -11.49 21.53 -37.12
CA LEU A 428 -12.88 21.23 -36.75
C LEU A 428 -13.68 20.68 -37.95
N ALA A 429 -13.53 21.29 -39.13
CA ALA A 429 -14.16 20.79 -40.36
C ALA A 429 -13.61 19.43 -40.81
N ALA A 430 -12.35 19.11 -40.53
CA ALA A 430 -11.79 17.77 -40.80
C ALA A 430 -12.37 16.73 -39.82
N LEU A 431 -12.39 17.03 -38.51
CA LEU A 431 -12.98 16.16 -37.49
C LEU A 431 -14.46 15.90 -37.74
N GLN A 432 -15.21 16.91 -38.18
CA GLN A 432 -16.61 16.75 -38.57
C GLN A 432 -16.79 15.73 -39.72
N ASN A 433 -15.83 15.63 -40.66
CA ASN A 433 -15.84 14.61 -41.71
C ASN A 433 -15.44 13.23 -41.19
N GLU A 434 -14.57 13.14 -40.19
CA GLU A 434 -14.23 11.89 -39.49
C GLU A 434 -15.47 11.35 -38.75
N PHE A 435 -16.16 12.20 -37.98
CA PHE A 435 -17.45 11.87 -37.34
C PHE A 435 -18.56 11.50 -38.33
N THR A 436 -18.57 12.10 -39.53
CA THR A 436 -19.54 11.73 -40.59
C THR A 436 -19.23 10.37 -41.24
N GLN A 437 -18.01 9.85 -41.07
CA GLN A 437 -17.61 8.52 -41.53
C GLN A 437 -17.84 7.42 -40.48
N LEU A 438 -18.15 7.79 -39.23
CA LEU A 438 -18.60 6.85 -38.21
C LEU A 438 -19.99 6.33 -38.60
N ALA A 439 -20.05 5.13 -39.16
CA ALA A 439 -21.29 4.46 -39.54
C ALA A 439 -22.01 3.88 -38.31
N LEU A 440 -22.38 4.75 -37.35
CA LEU A 440 -22.99 4.34 -36.09
C LEU A 440 -24.45 3.93 -36.27
N GLN A 441 -24.86 2.96 -35.45
CA GLN A 441 -26.21 2.39 -35.48
C GLN A 441 -26.70 2.14 -34.05
N GLU A 442 -27.97 2.43 -33.81
CA GLU A 442 -28.67 2.20 -32.55
C GLU A 442 -28.56 0.72 -32.13
N GLY A 443 -28.13 0.49 -30.88
CA GLY A 443 -27.91 -0.84 -30.33
C GLY A 443 -26.67 -1.58 -30.86
N GLN A 444 -25.87 -0.98 -31.75
CA GLN A 444 -24.58 -1.51 -32.19
C GLN A 444 -23.45 -0.86 -31.40
N ASP A 445 -22.66 -1.67 -30.69
CA ASP A 445 -21.49 -1.17 -29.98
C ASP A 445 -20.46 -0.58 -30.96
N VAL A 446 -19.93 0.59 -30.64
CA VAL A 446 -18.95 1.28 -31.49
C VAL A 446 -17.54 0.66 -31.39
N GLY A 447 -17.33 -0.25 -30.43
CA GLY A 447 -16.03 -0.80 -30.11
C GLY A 447 -15.12 0.26 -29.48
N HIS A 448 -13.91 0.37 -30.03
CA HIS A 448 -12.88 1.31 -29.58
C HIS A 448 -12.46 2.18 -30.77
N VAL A 449 -13.06 3.36 -30.88
CA VAL A 449 -12.76 4.33 -31.94
C VAL A 449 -11.90 5.44 -31.36
N VAL A 450 -10.65 5.53 -31.81
CA VAL A 450 -9.74 6.62 -31.45
C VAL A 450 -9.76 7.67 -32.56
N LEU A 451 -10.01 8.93 -32.20
CA LEU A 451 -9.94 10.08 -33.11
C LEU A 451 -8.96 11.13 -32.58
N ASP A 452 -8.11 11.61 -33.47
CA ASP A 452 -7.17 12.70 -33.21
C ASP A 452 -7.93 14.02 -32.97
N ILE A 453 -7.77 14.62 -31.80
CA ILE A 453 -8.31 15.93 -31.42
C ILE A 453 -7.25 17.04 -31.32
N SER A 454 -6.02 16.76 -31.77
CA SER A 454 -4.96 17.76 -31.87
C SER A 454 -5.34 18.92 -32.81
N GLU A 455 -4.80 20.09 -32.51
CA GLU A 455 -5.00 21.34 -33.26
C GLU A 455 -6.47 21.80 -33.43
N ILE A 456 -7.48 21.23 -32.74
CA ILE A 456 -8.88 21.73 -32.82
C ILE A 456 -8.98 23.14 -32.23
N PHE A 457 -8.21 23.40 -31.18
CA PHE A 457 -8.04 24.71 -30.57
C PHE A 457 -6.57 25.13 -30.70
N THR A 458 -6.34 26.43 -30.73
CA THR A 458 -5.01 27.04 -30.73
C THR A 458 -5.00 28.20 -29.76
N ASP A 459 -4.01 28.22 -28.89
CA ASP A 459 -3.62 29.36 -28.06
C ASP A 459 -2.51 30.16 -28.74
N GLU A 460 -2.50 31.49 -28.57
CA GLU A 460 -1.43 32.35 -29.13
C GLU A 460 -0.22 32.48 -28.20
N ASP A 461 -0.41 32.22 -26.90
CA ASP A 461 0.59 32.13 -25.81
C ASP A 461 1.16 30.71 -25.64
N GLY A 462 0.29 29.70 -25.75
CA GLY A 462 0.63 28.28 -25.69
C GLY A 462 0.36 27.61 -24.34
N ASP A 463 -0.66 28.06 -23.61
CA ASP A 463 -1.07 27.49 -22.33
C ASP A 463 -1.57 26.03 -22.45
N THR A 464 -1.67 25.32 -21.33
CA THR A 464 -2.05 23.90 -21.36
C THR A 464 -3.57 23.75 -21.47
N LEU A 465 -4.03 23.34 -22.64
CA LEU A 465 -5.45 23.16 -22.90
C LEU A 465 -5.99 21.85 -22.28
N THR A 466 -6.91 21.98 -21.33
CA THR A 466 -7.75 20.87 -20.83
C THR A 466 -8.98 20.70 -21.73
N TYR A 467 -9.16 19.50 -22.29
CA TYR A 467 -10.23 19.18 -23.24
C TYR A 467 -11.39 18.44 -22.56
N ALA A 468 -12.62 18.78 -22.94
CA ALA A 468 -13.81 18.05 -22.52
C ALA A 468 -14.82 17.89 -23.66
N PHE A 469 -15.51 16.75 -23.66
CA PHE A 469 -16.60 16.42 -24.57
C PHE A 469 -17.92 16.39 -23.78
N SER A 470 -18.99 16.91 -24.38
CA SER A 470 -20.32 16.92 -23.77
C SER A 470 -21.43 16.87 -24.82
N ASP A 471 -22.40 16.00 -24.60
CA ASP A 471 -23.49 15.70 -25.52
C ASP A 471 -24.72 15.16 -24.76
N ASN A 472 -25.70 14.65 -25.49
CA ASN A 472 -26.92 14.03 -24.95
C ASN A 472 -27.23 12.66 -25.59
N VAL A 473 -26.24 11.98 -26.16
CA VAL A 473 -26.35 10.64 -26.74
C VAL A 473 -26.32 9.61 -25.62
N THR A 474 -27.46 9.00 -25.32
CA THR A 474 -27.52 7.94 -24.32
C THR A 474 -26.75 6.70 -24.78
N GLY A 475 -25.72 6.30 -24.02
CA GLY A 475 -25.01 5.03 -24.20
C GLY A 475 -23.63 5.10 -24.86
N LEU A 476 -23.22 6.26 -25.40
CA LEU A 476 -21.83 6.51 -25.77
C LEU A 476 -21.03 7.07 -24.58
N LYS A 477 -19.72 6.86 -24.60
CA LYS A 477 -18.74 7.45 -23.70
C LYS A 477 -17.57 8.01 -24.51
N TYR A 478 -17.01 9.12 -24.04
CA TYR A 478 -15.85 9.79 -24.60
C TYR A 478 -14.79 9.88 -23.50
N ASP A 479 -13.72 9.11 -23.63
CA ASP A 479 -12.53 9.23 -22.80
C ASP A 479 -11.51 10.12 -23.54
N VAL A 480 -11.11 11.23 -22.91
CA VAL A 480 -10.35 12.30 -23.56
C VAL A 480 -8.92 12.25 -23.04
N GLN A 481 -7.99 11.85 -23.90
CA GLN A 481 -6.57 11.65 -23.58
C GLN A 481 -5.73 12.34 -24.67
N TYR A 482 -5.56 13.66 -24.55
CA TYR A 482 -4.93 14.48 -25.59
C TYR A 482 -3.57 13.89 -26.04
N PRO A 483 -3.32 13.71 -27.35
CA PRO A 483 -4.00 14.32 -28.49
C PRO A 483 -5.28 13.61 -28.97
N ASP A 484 -5.74 12.54 -28.32
CA ASP A 484 -6.82 11.69 -28.83
C ASP A 484 -8.11 11.73 -27.97
N VAL A 485 -9.23 11.37 -28.60
CA VAL A 485 -10.47 10.97 -27.90
C VAL A 485 -10.82 9.53 -28.26
N THR A 486 -11.09 8.72 -27.24
CA THR A 486 -11.59 7.35 -27.40
C THR A 486 -13.10 7.34 -27.22
N ILE A 487 -13.82 6.99 -28.28
CA ILE A 487 -15.26 6.80 -28.28
C ILE A 487 -15.55 5.31 -28.06
N THR A 488 -16.37 5.00 -27.05
CA THR A 488 -16.77 3.63 -26.70
C THR A 488 -18.27 3.56 -26.38
N GLY A 489 -18.80 2.34 -26.29
CA GLY A 489 -20.16 2.07 -25.86
C GLY A 489 -21.17 1.90 -26.99
N THR A 490 -22.43 1.74 -26.62
CA THR A 490 -23.53 1.36 -27.52
C THR A 490 -24.60 2.45 -27.49
N PRO A 491 -24.84 3.20 -28.58
CA PRO A 491 -25.83 4.27 -28.60
C PRO A 491 -27.23 3.67 -28.54
N LEU A 492 -28.04 4.12 -27.58
CA LEU A 492 -29.37 3.55 -27.29
C LEU A 492 -30.52 4.26 -28.00
N VAL A 493 -30.24 5.27 -28.81
CA VAL A 493 -31.24 6.08 -29.54
C VAL A 493 -30.68 6.50 -30.89
N SER A 494 -31.41 6.21 -31.98
CA SER A 494 -31.09 6.72 -33.32
C SER A 494 -31.41 8.22 -33.46
N GLY A 495 -30.63 8.97 -34.26
CA GLY A 495 -30.91 10.37 -34.56
C GLY A 495 -29.67 11.19 -34.89
N ASP A 496 -29.87 12.50 -35.10
CA ASP A 496 -28.80 13.48 -35.24
C ASP A 496 -28.61 14.24 -33.92
N PHE A 497 -27.36 14.29 -33.43
CA PHE A 497 -26.98 14.87 -32.14
C PHE A 497 -25.86 15.90 -32.30
N ASP A 498 -25.80 16.87 -31.39
CA ASP A 498 -24.76 17.89 -31.33
C ASP A 498 -23.82 17.58 -30.15
N ILE A 499 -22.54 17.31 -30.46
CA ILE A 499 -21.47 17.11 -29.48
C ILE A 499 -20.72 18.43 -29.34
N THR A 500 -20.62 18.93 -28.11
CA THR A 500 -19.86 20.14 -27.77
C THR A 500 -18.49 19.73 -27.22
N ILE A 501 -17.46 20.16 -27.93
CA ILE A 501 -16.06 20.07 -27.50
C ILE A 501 -15.69 21.42 -26.87
N SER A 502 -15.05 21.40 -25.70
CA SER A 502 -14.47 22.60 -25.11
C SER A 502 -13.00 22.40 -24.81
N ALA A 503 -12.19 23.43 -25.08
CA ALA A 503 -10.88 23.59 -24.49
C ALA A 503 -10.96 24.70 -23.44
N THR A 504 -10.29 24.47 -22.32
CA THR A 504 -10.13 25.41 -21.22
C THR A 504 -8.65 25.54 -20.90
N ASP A 505 -8.18 26.78 -20.83
CA ASP A 505 -6.82 27.12 -20.41
C ASP A 505 -6.69 27.03 -18.87
N ASP A 506 -5.47 27.21 -18.37
CA ASP A 506 -5.17 27.12 -16.93
C ASP A 506 -5.84 28.25 -16.11
N ASP A 507 -6.11 29.43 -16.73
CA ASP A 507 -6.85 30.56 -16.14
C ASP A 507 -8.39 30.42 -16.19
N LYS A 508 -8.90 29.30 -16.71
CA LYS A 508 -10.33 28.93 -16.81
C LYS A 508 -11.15 29.74 -17.82
N ASN A 509 -10.51 30.44 -18.76
CA ASN A 509 -11.21 30.86 -19.97
C ASN A 509 -11.55 29.61 -20.80
N GLN A 510 -12.59 29.71 -21.63
CA GLN A 510 -13.14 28.54 -22.31
C GLN A 510 -13.65 28.87 -23.70
N ALA A 511 -13.17 28.10 -24.66
CA ALA A 511 -13.68 28.09 -26.02
C ALA A 511 -14.50 26.83 -26.27
N LYS A 512 -15.46 26.92 -27.21
CA LYS A 512 -16.35 25.81 -27.55
C LYS A 512 -16.50 25.66 -29.04
N ALA A 513 -16.43 24.42 -29.49
CA ALA A 513 -16.76 23.98 -30.83
C ALA A 513 -17.91 22.96 -30.77
N THR A 514 -18.67 22.84 -31.84
CA THR A 514 -19.76 21.86 -31.95
C THR A 514 -19.61 21.06 -33.23
N ILE A 515 -19.70 19.74 -33.11
CA ILE A 515 -19.76 18.80 -34.23
C ILE A 515 -21.07 18.01 -34.19
N LYS A 516 -21.50 17.53 -35.35
CA LYS A 516 -22.70 16.69 -35.52
C LYS A 516 -22.32 15.23 -35.57
N LEU A 517 -23.04 14.40 -34.83
CA LEU A 517 -23.04 12.94 -34.93
C LEU A 517 -24.39 12.47 -35.45
N SER A 518 -24.40 11.47 -36.33
CA SER A 518 -25.63 10.85 -36.85
C SER A 518 -25.60 9.35 -36.56
N ILE A 519 -26.72 8.81 -36.07
CA ILE A 519 -26.84 7.42 -35.61
C ILE A 519 -28.06 6.79 -36.32
N ALA A 520 -27.81 5.76 -37.10
CA ALA A 520 -28.86 5.07 -37.87
C ALA A 520 -29.78 4.22 -36.97
N GLU A 521 -31.04 4.05 -37.37
CA GLU A 521 -31.98 3.11 -36.73
C GLU A 521 -31.46 1.66 -36.80
N LYS A 522 -31.67 0.86 -35.75
CA LYS A 522 -31.32 -0.57 -35.74
C LYS A 522 -32.06 -1.33 -36.87
N PRO A 523 -31.44 -2.30 -37.57
CA PRO A 523 -32.17 -3.11 -38.54
C PRO A 523 -33.11 -4.03 -37.77
N VAL A 524 -34.41 -3.98 -38.06
CA VAL A 524 -35.42 -4.73 -37.29
C VAL A 524 -35.35 -6.24 -37.62
N THR A 525 -34.51 -6.97 -36.89
CA THR A 525 -34.47 -8.44 -36.85
C THR A 525 -35.14 -8.94 -35.58
N ASN A 526 -36.45 -9.14 -35.63
CA ASN A 526 -37.25 -9.70 -34.52
C ASN A 526 -36.98 -11.21 -34.31
N ASN A 527 -35.74 -11.59 -34.00
CA ASN A 527 -35.33 -12.96 -33.66
C ASN A 527 -34.42 -12.88 -32.41
N PRO A 528 -34.86 -13.41 -31.24
CA PRO A 528 -34.10 -13.29 -29.99
C PRO A 528 -32.69 -13.88 -30.03
N LEU A 529 -32.50 -15.02 -30.70
CA LEU A 529 -31.17 -15.65 -30.81
C LEU A 529 -30.19 -14.74 -31.58
N SER A 530 -30.65 -14.10 -32.66
CA SER A 530 -29.82 -13.18 -33.44
C SER A 530 -29.36 -11.96 -32.65
N GLU A 531 -30.18 -11.46 -31.71
CA GLU A 531 -29.80 -10.33 -30.86
C GLU A 531 -28.76 -10.70 -29.80
N ILE A 532 -28.64 -12.00 -29.47
CA ILE A 532 -27.69 -12.51 -28.47
C ILE A 532 -26.32 -12.81 -29.11
N ILE A 533 -26.29 -13.40 -30.31
CA ILE A 533 -25.06 -14.02 -30.87
C ILE A 533 -24.52 -13.40 -32.18
N VAL A 534 -25.21 -12.44 -32.80
CA VAL A 534 -24.70 -11.73 -33.99
C VAL A 534 -23.86 -10.51 -33.58
N GLU A 535 -22.78 -10.26 -34.31
CA GLU A 535 -21.69 -9.31 -33.99
C GLU A 535 -21.03 -9.54 -32.63
N LYS A 536 -21.10 -10.76 -32.10
CA LYS A 536 -20.35 -11.21 -30.92
C LYS A 536 -19.24 -12.17 -31.33
N ASN A 537 -18.10 -12.08 -30.63
CA ASN A 537 -17.06 -13.08 -30.68
C ASN A 537 -17.45 -14.19 -29.70
N LEU A 538 -17.74 -15.39 -30.20
CA LEU A 538 -18.24 -16.52 -29.41
C LEU A 538 -17.14 -17.57 -29.31
N TYR A 539 -16.75 -17.93 -28.10
CA TYR A 539 -15.68 -18.89 -27.83
C TYR A 539 -16.27 -20.18 -27.26
N ARG A 540 -15.70 -21.34 -27.62
CA ARG A 540 -16.10 -22.64 -27.10
C ARG A 540 -14.84 -23.47 -26.85
N PHE A 541 -14.85 -24.23 -25.77
CA PHE A 541 -13.86 -25.28 -25.52
C PHE A 541 -14.36 -26.64 -26.02
N ASN A 542 -13.44 -27.44 -26.54
CA ASN A 542 -13.66 -28.81 -27.02
C ASN A 542 -12.36 -29.62 -26.94
N ALA A 543 -12.43 -30.93 -27.21
CA ALA A 543 -11.24 -31.79 -27.25
C ALA A 543 -10.73 -32.11 -28.66
N GLU A 544 -9.43 -31.93 -28.91
CA GLU A 544 -8.73 -32.51 -30.08
C GLU A 544 -8.04 -33.83 -29.70
N TRP A 545 -8.20 -34.84 -30.56
CA TRP A 545 -7.57 -36.16 -30.40
C TRP A 545 -6.19 -36.22 -31.06
N VAL A 546 -5.14 -35.87 -30.30
CA VAL A 546 -3.76 -35.87 -30.81
C VAL A 546 -3.14 -37.27 -30.76
N GLN A 547 -2.72 -37.77 -31.93
CA GLN A 547 -2.02 -39.06 -32.05
C GLN A 547 -0.49 -38.87 -31.96
N GLN A 548 0.08 -39.11 -30.78
CA GLN A 548 1.53 -39.06 -30.60
C GLN A 548 2.23 -40.35 -31.06
N ALA A 549 3.43 -40.21 -31.64
CA ALA A 549 4.18 -41.33 -32.21
C ALA A 549 4.72 -42.29 -31.12
N GLY A 550 3.91 -43.28 -30.74
CA GLY A 550 4.31 -44.38 -29.84
C GLY A 550 3.47 -44.53 -28.58
N ASN A 551 2.53 -43.62 -28.30
CA ASN A 551 1.58 -43.70 -27.19
C ASN A 551 0.12 -43.74 -27.71
N ALA A 552 -0.82 -44.06 -26.82
CA ALA A 552 -2.25 -43.97 -27.08
C ALA A 552 -2.68 -42.52 -27.40
N ASN A 553 -3.85 -42.36 -28.03
CA ASN A 553 -4.37 -41.02 -28.37
C ASN A 553 -4.61 -40.22 -27.08
N THR A 554 -4.02 -39.04 -26.95
CA THR A 554 -4.28 -38.12 -25.84
C THR A 554 -5.21 -37.01 -26.31
N ALA A 555 -6.38 -36.90 -25.70
CA ALA A 555 -7.23 -35.72 -25.87
C ALA A 555 -6.53 -34.48 -25.30
N LYS A 556 -6.62 -33.35 -26.00
CA LYS A 556 -6.14 -32.04 -25.53
C LYS A 556 -7.28 -31.02 -25.52
N PRO A 557 -7.27 -30.08 -24.56
CA PRO A 557 -8.23 -29.00 -24.48
C PRO A 557 -7.88 -27.91 -25.49
N ASP A 558 -8.79 -27.62 -26.39
CA ASP A 558 -8.64 -26.59 -27.42
C ASP A 558 -9.78 -25.57 -27.32
N CYS A 559 -9.53 -24.35 -27.79
CA CYS A 559 -10.52 -23.27 -27.81
C CYS A 559 -10.76 -22.79 -29.25
N TRP A 560 -12.01 -22.89 -29.68
CA TRP A 560 -12.51 -22.41 -30.96
C TRP A 560 -13.24 -21.08 -30.77
N ALA A 561 -13.13 -20.19 -31.75
CA ALA A 561 -13.88 -18.94 -31.79
C ALA A 561 -14.65 -18.79 -33.11
N ILE A 562 -15.89 -18.33 -33.02
CA ILE A 562 -16.77 -18.05 -34.14
C ILE A 562 -17.39 -16.65 -34.00
N ARG A 563 -17.42 -15.90 -35.10
CA ARG A 563 -18.13 -14.61 -35.19
C ARG A 563 -19.15 -14.67 -36.33
N LEU A 564 -20.39 -14.31 -36.03
CA LEU A 564 -21.46 -14.14 -37.00
C LEU A 564 -21.60 -12.66 -37.31
N THR A 565 -21.39 -12.24 -38.56
CA THR A 565 -21.49 -10.82 -38.94
C THR A 565 -22.87 -10.46 -39.46
N SER A 566 -23.26 -9.20 -39.29
CA SER A 566 -24.49 -8.58 -39.76
C SER A 566 -24.69 -8.62 -41.29
N ASP A 567 -23.61 -8.85 -42.06
CA ASP A 567 -23.66 -9.10 -43.51
C ASP A 567 -23.75 -10.61 -43.87
N ASN A 568 -24.25 -11.42 -42.94
CA ASN A 568 -24.55 -12.86 -43.05
C ASN A 568 -23.33 -13.78 -43.27
N LYS A 569 -22.14 -13.38 -42.81
CA LYS A 569 -20.91 -14.20 -42.93
C LYS A 569 -20.49 -14.80 -41.60
N VAL A 570 -19.65 -15.82 -41.70
CA VAL A 570 -19.02 -16.48 -40.56
C VAL A 570 -17.50 -16.31 -40.65
N SER A 571 -16.88 -15.92 -39.55
CA SER A 571 -15.42 -15.95 -39.36
C SER A 571 -15.07 -16.93 -38.24
N LEU A 572 -13.92 -17.61 -38.36
CA LEU A 572 -13.47 -18.66 -37.43
C LEU A 572 -12.02 -18.46 -37.00
N ALA A 573 -11.68 -18.85 -35.78
CA ALA A 573 -10.32 -19.01 -35.27
C ALA A 573 -10.22 -20.21 -34.31
N GLU A 574 -9.01 -20.73 -34.09
CA GLU A 574 -8.73 -21.89 -33.26
C GLU A 574 -7.35 -21.75 -32.61
N ALA A 575 -7.23 -22.18 -31.36
CA ALA A 575 -5.95 -22.29 -30.67
C ALA A 575 -5.95 -23.50 -29.71
N VAL A 576 -4.75 -24.05 -29.49
CA VAL A 576 -4.55 -25.37 -28.86
C VAL A 576 -3.83 -25.27 -27.51
N ASN A 577 -4.08 -26.24 -26.61
CA ASN A 577 -3.57 -26.28 -25.22
C ASN A 577 -4.19 -25.21 -24.28
N GLY A 578 -5.51 -25.03 -24.30
CA GLY A 578 -6.20 -24.21 -23.30
C GLY A 578 -6.01 -22.69 -23.44
N GLN A 579 -5.49 -22.22 -24.57
CA GLN A 579 -5.44 -20.79 -24.89
C GLN A 579 -6.51 -20.48 -25.93
N CYS A 580 -7.35 -19.47 -25.68
CA CYS A 580 -8.28 -18.99 -26.70
C CYS A 580 -7.58 -18.10 -27.75
N PRO A 581 -7.98 -18.20 -29.03
CA PRO A 581 -7.40 -17.43 -30.12
C PRO A 581 -7.59 -15.92 -29.89
N ALA A 582 -6.67 -15.11 -30.43
CA ALA A 582 -6.74 -13.66 -30.35
C ALA A 582 -7.78 -13.07 -31.32
N GLU A 583 -8.34 -11.91 -31.01
CA GLU A 583 -9.45 -11.32 -31.79
C GLU A 583 -9.05 -10.86 -33.20
N ASP A 584 -7.75 -10.71 -33.47
CA ASP A 584 -7.18 -10.43 -34.79
C ASP A 584 -6.93 -11.70 -35.64
N SER A 585 -7.00 -12.88 -35.03
CA SER A 585 -6.72 -14.17 -35.68
C SER A 585 -7.91 -14.77 -36.44
N PHE A 586 -9.08 -14.14 -36.38
CA PHE A 586 -10.28 -14.56 -37.12
C PHE A 586 -10.05 -14.59 -38.63
N GLN A 587 -10.14 -15.79 -39.20
CA GLN A 587 -10.15 -15.97 -40.64
C GLN A 587 -11.50 -15.55 -41.19
N ASN A 588 -11.49 -14.58 -42.08
CA ASN A 588 -12.72 -14.03 -42.67
C ASN A 588 -13.34 -14.95 -43.71
N ASN A 589 -14.67 -14.90 -43.83
CA ASN A 589 -15.47 -15.55 -44.87
C ASN A 589 -15.35 -17.09 -44.90
N GLN A 590 -15.34 -17.77 -43.75
CA GLN A 590 -15.30 -19.24 -43.64
C GLN A 590 -16.69 -19.90 -43.79
N GLY A 591 -17.73 -19.11 -44.06
CA GLY A 591 -19.09 -19.59 -44.27
C GLY A 591 -20.10 -18.45 -44.32
N THR A 592 -21.38 -18.83 -44.37
CA THR A 592 -22.52 -17.92 -44.25
C THR A 592 -23.50 -18.41 -43.18
N TRP A 593 -24.33 -17.50 -42.67
CA TRP A 593 -25.44 -17.85 -41.79
C TRP A 593 -26.76 -17.26 -42.28
N THR A 594 -27.86 -17.90 -41.92
CA THR A 594 -29.23 -17.45 -42.24
C THR A 594 -30.20 -17.74 -41.10
N LEU A 595 -31.32 -17.01 -41.03
CA LEU A 595 -32.40 -17.30 -40.09
C LEU A 595 -33.37 -18.38 -40.63
N ASP A 596 -33.75 -19.33 -39.77
CA ASP A 596 -34.87 -20.25 -39.98
C ASP A 596 -35.82 -20.20 -38.77
N GLY A 597 -36.79 -19.29 -38.84
CA GLY A 597 -37.68 -18.98 -37.72
C GLY A 597 -36.95 -18.34 -36.56
N GLU A 598 -36.90 -19.03 -35.42
CA GLU A 598 -36.16 -18.63 -34.21
C GLU A 598 -34.70 -19.13 -34.22
N ASN A 599 -34.31 -19.96 -35.19
CA ASN A 599 -32.99 -20.60 -35.26
C ASN A 599 -32.03 -19.87 -36.20
N ILE A 600 -30.73 -20.09 -36.00
CA ILE A 600 -29.67 -19.72 -36.95
C ILE A 600 -29.16 -20.97 -37.65
N VAL A 601 -29.08 -20.96 -38.98
CA VAL A 601 -28.48 -22.04 -39.78
C VAL A 601 -27.11 -21.58 -40.28
N LEU A 602 -26.06 -22.25 -39.84
CA LEU A 602 -24.68 -22.06 -40.28
C LEU A 602 -24.38 -22.96 -41.49
N ALA A 603 -23.72 -22.40 -42.50
CA ALA A 603 -23.18 -23.11 -43.65
C ALA A 603 -21.69 -22.78 -43.79
N LEU A 604 -20.84 -23.61 -43.17
CA LEU A 604 -19.37 -23.48 -43.22
C LEU A 604 -18.81 -24.09 -44.51
N GLU A 605 -17.66 -23.61 -44.97
CA GLU A 605 -17.03 -24.11 -46.20
C GLU A 605 -16.52 -25.55 -46.04
N GLY A 606 -17.18 -26.50 -46.74
CA GLY A 606 -16.79 -27.91 -46.78
C GLY A 606 -17.66 -28.84 -45.94
N ASP A 607 -18.44 -28.30 -45.01
CA ASP A 607 -19.27 -29.05 -44.07
C ASP A 607 -20.76 -29.13 -44.45
N SER A 608 -21.50 -29.98 -43.72
CA SER A 608 -22.96 -29.99 -43.78
C SER A 608 -23.55 -28.87 -42.91
N PRO A 609 -24.65 -28.22 -43.30
CA PRO A 609 -25.24 -27.14 -42.51
C PRO A 609 -25.61 -27.58 -41.09
N VAL A 610 -25.35 -26.70 -40.12
CA VAL A 610 -25.63 -26.89 -38.70
C VAL A 610 -26.68 -25.88 -38.26
N THR A 611 -27.75 -26.34 -37.64
CA THR A 611 -28.77 -25.45 -37.05
C THR A 611 -28.44 -25.20 -35.58
N LEU A 612 -28.30 -23.94 -35.20
CA LEU A 612 -28.23 -23.45 -33.83
C LEU A 612 -29.64 -23.06 -33.34
N SER A 613 -30.03 -23.60 -32.19
CA SER A 613 -31.28 -23.30 -31.50
C SER A 613 -30.98 -22.84 -30.07
N LEU A 614 -31.74 -21.87 -29.54
CA LEU A 614 -31.61 -21.46 -28.15
C LEU A 614 -32.20 -22.54 -27.24
N ASN A 615 -31.41 -23.08 -26.30
CA ASN A 615 -31.85 -24.22 -25.47
C ASN A 615 -32.60 -23.78 -24.20
N LYS A 616 -32.12 -22.75 -23.51
CA LYS A 616 -32.65 -22.37 -22.19
C LYS A 616 -32.53 -20.88 -21.88
N ASP A 617 -31.31 -20.35 -21.74
CA ASP A 617 -31.10 -18.97 -21.30
C ASP A 617 -29.74 -18.41 -21.76
N VAL A 618 -29.56 -17.10 -21.56
CA VAL A 618 -28.27 -16.40 -21.57
C VAL A 618 -27.85 -16.21 -20.12
N SER A 619 -26.57 -16.39 -19.81
CA SER A 619 -26.08 -16.16 -18.46
C SER A 619 -26.28 -14.71 -18.03
N THR A 620 -26.78 -14.52 -16.81
CA THR A 620 -26.85 -13.21 -16.13
C THR A 620 -25.55 -12.83 -15.44
N ASP A 621 -24.55 -13.69 -15.49
CA ASP A 621 -23.17 -13.45 -15.06
C ASP A 621 -22.56 -12.35 -15.95
N VAL A 622 -22.30 -11.20 -15.35
CA VAL A 622 -21.79 -10.00 -16.06
C VAL A 622 -20.30 -10.13 -16.38
N GLU A 623 -19.58 -10.95 -15.61
CA GLU A 623 -18.13 -11.15 -15.75
C GLU A 623 -17.83 -12.32 -16.72
N MET A 624 -18.70 -13.32 -16.76
CA MET A 624 -18.64 -14.43 -17.71
C MET A 624 -19.95 -14.63 -18.51
N PRO A 625 -20.32 -13.65 -19.37
CA PRO A 625 -21.48 -13.78 -20.23
C PRO A 625 -21.32 -14.97 -21.19
N ARG A 626 -22.31 -15.87 -21.19
CA ARG A 626 -22.32 -17.10 -21.98
C ARG A 626 -23.74 -17.46 -22.43
N VAL A 627 -23.86 -18.31 -23.45
CA VAL A 627 -25.14 -18.74 -24.03
C VAL A 627 -25.14 -20.25 -24.28
N HIS A 628 -26.26 -20.89 -23.93
CA HIS A 628 -26.45 -22.34 -24.09
C HIS A 628 -27.35 -22.63 -25.28
N LEU A 629 -26.77 -23.29 -26.29
CA LEU A 629 -27.42 -23.60 -27.56
C LEU A 629 -27.56 -25.12 -27.74
N SER A 630 -28.46 -25.53 -28.63
CA SER A 630 -28.45 -26.86 -29.25
C SER A 630 -27.90 -26.73 -30.67
N THR A 631 -27.01 -27.65 -31.05
CA THR A 631 -26.55 -27.80 -32.44
C THR A 631 -27.21 -29.03 -33.06
N THR A 632 -27.91 -28.83 -34.17
CA THR A 632 -28.57 -29.92 -34.90
C THR A 632 -27.87 -30.15 -36.23
N SER A 633 -27.36 -31.37 -36.45
CA SER A 633 -26.69 -31.76 -37.71
C SER A 633 -27.22 -33.07 -38.29
N PRO A 634 -27.23 -33.24 -39.63
CA PRO A 634 -27.60 -34.51 -40.28
C PRO A 634 -26.37 -35.43 -40.41
N LYS A 635 -26.32 -36.51 -39.62
CA LYS A 635 -25.19 -37.47 -39.64
C LYS A 635 -25.55 -38.73 -40.41
N ALA A 636 -24.73 -39.09 -41.41
CA ALA A 636 -24.91 -40.29 -42.21
C ALA A 636 -24.43 -41.55 -41.46
N THR A 637 -25.36 -42.31 -40.88
CA THR A 637 -25.07 -43.60 -40.22
C THR A 637 -25.18 -44.76 -41.20
N ILE A 638 -24.17 -45.65 -41.23
CA ILE A 638 -24.16 -46.84 -42.08
C ILE A 638 -24.83 -48.00 -41.34
N ALA A 639 -26.09 -48.26 -41.63
CA ALA A 639 -26.81 -49.41 -41.09
C ALA A 639 -26.52 -50.69 -41.92
N LYS A 640 -25.96 -51.72 -41.27
CA LYS A 640 -25.87 -53.07 -41.85
C LYS A 640 -27.18 -53.81 -41.62
N THR A 641 -27.89 -54.11 -42.70
CA THR A 641 -29.05 -55.02 -42.68
C THR A 641 -28.66 -56.40 -43.20
N ALA A 642 -29.50 -57.41 -42.96
CA ALA A 642 -29.27 -58.78 -43.43
C ALA A 642 -29.22 -58.94 -44.97
N THR A 643 -29.57 -57.91 -45.74
CA THR A 643 -29.58 -57.92 -47.22
C THR A 643 -28.65 -56.88 -47.86
N GLY A 644 -27.95 -56.05 -47.07
CA GLY A 644 -27.01 -55.05 -47.57
C GLY A 644 -26.81 -53.87 -46.62
N THR A 645 -25.86 -53.00 -46.95
CA THR A 645 -25.63 -51.72 -46.26
C THR A 645 -26.56 -50.63 -46.80
N THR A 646 -27.21 -49.90 -45.90
CA THR A 646 -28.03 -48.73 -46.21
C THR A 646 -27.50 -47.52 -45.45
N LEU A 647 -27.34 -46.38 -46.11
CA LEU A 647 -27.22 -45.09 -45.40
C LEU A 647 -28.57 -44.77 -44.75
N ALA A 648 -28.55 -44.56 -43.44
CA ALA A 648 -29.57 -43.82 -42.72
C ALA A 648 -29.04 -42.40 -42.46
N SER A 649 -29.94 -41.43 -42.37
CA SER A 649 -29.63 -40.10 -41.84
C SER A 649 -30.22 -40.02 -40.44
N THR A 650 -29.38 -39.86 -39.43
CA THR A 650 -29.78 -39.63 -38.04
C THR A 650 -29.50 -38.17 -37.70
N THR A 651 -30.52 -37.47 -37.21
CA THR A 651 -30.38 -36.12 -36.68
C THR A 651 -29.77 -36.20 -35.28
N GLN A 652 -28.61 -35.59 -35.09
CA GLN A 652 -27.95 -35.48 -33.78
C GLN A 652 -28.19 -34.06 -33.25
N ASN A 653 -28.47 -33.92 -31.95
CA ASN A 653 -28.79 -32.63 -31.30
C ASN A 653 -27.88 -32.45 -30.08
N GLU A 654 -26.74 -31.76 -30.21
CA GLU A 654 -25.73 -31.66 -29.15
C GLU A 654 -25.85 -30.32 -28.40
N PRO A 655 -25.94 -30.32 -27.05
CA PRO A 655 -25.87 -29.09 -26.26
C PRO A 655 -24.45 -28.51 -26.37
N VAL A 656 -24.36 -27.19 -26.49
CA VAL A 656 -23.08 -26.47 -26.53
C VAL A 656 -23.19 -25.16 -25.73
N THR A 657 -22.12 -24.83 -25.02
CA THR A 657 -21.97 -23.55 -24.32
C THR A 657 -20.97 -22.69 -25.11
N PHE A 658 -21.36 -21.45 -25.40
CA PHE A 658 -20.48 -20.44 -25.98
C PHE A 658 -20.29 -19.28 -25.00
N TYR A 659 -19.04 -18.90 -24.77
CA TYR A 659 -18.61 -17.76 -23.97
C TYR A 659 -18.54 -16.51 -24.86
N ILE A 660 -19.07 -15.39 -24.40
CA ILE A 660 -19.22 -14.18 -25.18
C ILE A 660 -18.03 -13.25 -24.87
N GLY A 661 -17.12 -13.13 -25.83
CA GLY A 661 -15.86 -12.39 -25.68
C GLY A 661 -14.73 -13.22 -25.08
N LYS A 662 -13.48 -12.88 -25.45
CA LYS A 662 -12.29 -13.60 -24.99
C LYS A 662 -12.13 -13.60 -23.45
N PRO A 663 -12.39 -12.50 -22.73
CA PRO A 663 -12.27 -12.50 -21.26
C PRO A 663 -13.17 -13.52 -20.57
N SER A 664 -14.42 -13.70 -21.04
CA SER A 664 -15.33 -14.71 -20.50
C SER A 664 -14.80 -16.14 -20.70
N ALA A 665 -14.17 -16.40 -21.85
CA ALA A 665 -13.58 -17.69 -22.17
C ALA A 665 -12.29 -17.97 -21.38
N ASP A 666 -11.42 -16.96 -21.25
CA ASP A 666 -10.19 -17.02 -20.46
C ASP A 666 -10.49 -17.17 -18.95
N ALA A 667 -11.56 -16.55 -18.45
CA ALA A 667 -12.03 -16.69 -17.07
C ALA A 667 -12.54 -18.11 -16.79
N TYR A 668 -13.39 -18.65 -17.65
CA TYR A 668 -13.83 -20.05 -17.57
C TYR A 668 -12.66 -21.05 -17.69
N TRP A 669 -11.66 -20.78 -18.54
CA TRP A 669 -10.48 -21.63 -18.63
C TRP A 669 -9.73 -21.78 -17.29
N GLN A 670 -9.85 -20.79 -16.40
CA GLN A 670 -9.21 -20.83 -15.09
C GLN A 670 -10.14 -21.32 -13.97
N GLN A 671 -11.25 -21.99 -14.30
CA GLN A 671 -12.25 -22.48 -13.35
C GLN A 671 -12.24 -24.00 -13.14
N PRO A 672 -12.49 -24.48 -11.91
CA PRO A 672 -12.86 -25.86 -11.63
C PRO A 672 -14.34 -26.14 -11.95
N LYS A 673 -15.13 -25.09 -12.25
CA LYS A 673 -16.58 -25.14 -12.47
C LYS A 673 -16.92 -25.11 -13.96
N ALA A 674 -17.93 -25.89 -14.36
CA ALA A 674 -18.58 -25.80 -15.67
C ALA A 674 -20.11 -25.85 -15.52
N GLU A 675 -20.83 -25.34 -16.51
CA GLU A 675 -22.28 -25.51 -16.62
C GLU A 675 -22.64 -26.55 -17.68
N VAL A 676 -23.43 -27.55 -17.25
CA VAL A 676 -23.71 -28.79 -17.98
C VAL A 676 -25.20 -29.09 -18.01
N MET A 677 -25.69 -29.63 -19.13
CA MET A 677 -27.10 -29.88 -19.45
C MET A 677 -27.55 -31.30 -19.10
N VAL A 678 -27.49 -31.64 -17.81
CA VAL A 678 -27.96 -32.94 -17.29
C VAL A 678 -29.48 -33.09 -17.44
N ASN A 679 -29.94 -34.14 -18.13
CA ASN A 679 -31.35 -34.45 -18.40
C ASN A 679 -32.18 -33.28 -18.99
N GLY A 680 -31.54 -32.37 -19.74
CA GLY A 680 -32.20 -31.17 -20.27
C GLY A 680 -32.32 -30.03 -19.27
N VAL A 681 -31.62 -30.10 -18.14
CA VAL A 681 -31.58 -29.08 -17.09
C VAL A 681 -30.14 -28.61 -16.90
N LEU A 682 -29.87 -27.35 -17.28
CA LEU A 682 -28.61 -26.67 -16.96
C LEU A 682 -28.35 -26.74 -15.45
N THR A 683 -27.19 -27.27 -15.10
CA THR A 683 -26.73 -27.66 -13.75
C THR A 683 -25.24 -27.33 -13.64
N THR A 684 -24.73 -27.00 -12.46
CA THR A 684 -23.28 -26.80 -12.23
C THR A 684 -22.59 -28.15 -12.02
N ALA A 685 -21.45 -28.34 -12.68
CA ALA A 685 -20.42 -29.32 -12.37
C ALA A 685 -19.21 -28.59 -11.77
N ASP A 686 -18.56 -29.18 -10.79
CA ASP A 686 -17.40 -28.61 -10.09
C ASP A 686 -16.36 -29.71 -9.82
N ALA A 687 -15.08 -29.42 -10.02
CA ALA A 687 -13.97 -30.28 -9.63
C ALA A 687 -13.36 -29.77 -8.33
N ALA A 688 -13.80 -30.31 -7.19
CA ALA A 688 -13.19 -30.00 -5.91
C ALA A 688 -12.17 -31.09 -5.55
N SER A 689 -10.99 -30.68 -5.11
CA SER A 689 -9.89 -31.60 -4.80
C SER A 689 -9.56 -31.56 -3.31
N LYS A 690 -9.35 -32.72 -2.68
CA LYS A 690 -8.86 -32.87 -1.31
C LYS A 690 -7.52 -33.59 -1.28
N VAL A 691 -6.72 -33.37 -0.24
CA VAL A 691 -5.44 -34.06 -0.05
C VAL A 691 -5.66 -35.35 0.76
N THR A 692 -5.52 -36.54 0.16
CA THR A 692 -5.80 -37.81 0.83
C THR A 692 -4.58 -38.70 1.07
N GLY A 693 -3.63 -38.22 1.87
CA GLY A 693 -2.53 -39.06 2.39
C GLY A 693 -2.01 -38.66 3.77
N ILE A 694 -0.96 -39.34 4.24
CA ILE A 694 -0.30 -39.15 5.56
C ILE A 694 1.24 -39.05 5.39
N ASN A 695 1.78 -39.08 4.15
CA ASN A 695 3.22 -39.04 3.85
C ASN A 695 3.49 -38.29 2.52
N HIS A 696 3.46 -36.96 2.60
CA HIS A 696 3.33 -36.02 1.48
C HIS A 696 4.47 -35.94 0.45
N GLU A 697 5.53 -36.76 0.53
CA GLU A 697 6.52 -36.85 -0.56
C GLU A 697 5.99 -37.60 -1.81
N ASN A 698 4.88 -38.34 -1.70
CA ASN A 698 4.27 -39.08 -2.83
C ASN A 698 2.72 -39.12 -2.78
N ASP A 699 2.08 -38.25 -1.99
CA ASP A 699 0.62 -38.28 -1.83
C ASP A 699 -0.09 -37.65 -3.05
N LYS A 700 -1.26 -38.21 -3.37
CA LYS A 700 -2.01 -37.93 -4.61
C LYS A 700 -3.07 -36.86 -4.39
N LEU A 701 -3.38 -36.12 -5.45
CA LEU A 701 -4.54 -35.23 -5.48
C LEU A 701 -5.79 -36.08 -5.70
N ASP A 702 -6.65 -36.18 -4.70
CA ASP A 702 -7.96 -36.81 -4.80
C ASP A 702 -8.95 -35.75 -5.31
N ALA A 703 -9.36 -35.91 -6.56
CA ALA A 703 -10.18 -34.96 -7.27
C ALA A 703 -11.57 -35.57 -7.49
N ASP A 704 -12.59 -34.95 -6.93
CA ASP A 704 -13.97 -35.37 -7.04
C ASP A 704 -14.74 -34.44 -7.99
N LEU A 705 -15.57 -35.03 -8.86
CA LEU A 705 -16.53 -34.30 -9.68
C LEU A 705 -17.88 -34.20 -8.96
N PHE A 706 -18.20 -33.01 -8.47
CA PHE A 706 -19.50 -32.68 -7.90
C PHE A 706 -20.44 -32.15 -8.99
N ILE A 707 -21.49 -32.90 -9.30
CA ILE A 707 -22.59 -32.41 -10.13
C ILE A 707 -23.75 -32.05 -9.21
N LYS A 708 -24.30 -30.84 -9.35
CA LYS A 708 -25.36 -30.27 -8.48
C LYS A 708 -26.75 -30.87 -8.74
N THR A 709 -26.85 -32.20 -8.64
CA THR A 709 -28.05 -33.01 -8.79
C THR A 709 -27.91 -34.31 -7.98
N SER A 710 -28.99 -35.07 -7.78
CA SER A 710 -28.91 -36.32 -7.00
C SER A 710 -28.24 -37.45 -7.79
N CYS A 711 -27.53 -38.36 -7.13
CA CYS A 711 -26.88 -39.49 -7.79
C CYS A 711 -27.86 -40.41 -8.54
N GLU A 712 -29.10 -40.58 -8.04
CA GLU A 712 -30.14 -41.32 -8.75
C GLU A 712 -30.58 -40.63 -10.04
N SER A 713 -30.49 -39.30 -10.11
CA SER A 713 -30.82 -38.51 -11.30
C SER A 713 -29.79 -38.70 -12.43
N LEU A 714 -28.55 -39.05 -12.07
CA LEU A 714 -27.49 -39.48 -13.00
C LEU A 714 -27.57 -40.98 -13.35
N GLY A 715 -28.44 -41.73 -12.68
CA GLY A 715 -28.66 -43.17 -12.91
C GLY A 715 -27.83 -44.11 -12.04
N PHE A 716 -27.23 -43.62 -10.95
CA PHE A 716 -26.59 -44.47 -9.95
C PHE A 716 -27.62 -45.14 -9.01
N GLU A 717 -27.28 -46.31 -8.46
CA GLU A 717 -28.07 -47.05 -7.47
C GLU A 717 -27.29 -47.13 -6.14
N ARG A 718 -27.96 -46.83 -5.01
CA ARG A 718 -27.34 -46.83 -3.66
C ARG A 718 -26.88 -48.23 -3.23
N ASP A 719 -25.68 -48.36 -2.67
CA ASP A 719 -25.11 -49.67 -2.29
C ASP A 719 -25.37 -50.09 -0.81
N ASN A 720 -25.99 -49.22 0.00
CA ASN A 720 -26.14 -49.39 1.46
C ASN A 720 -24.83 -49.36 2.27
N SER A 721 -23.70 -49.06 1.63
CA SER A 721 -22.45 -48.63 2.27
C SER A 721 -22.36 -47.11 2.35
N GLU A 722 -21.51 -46.61 3.23
CA GLU A 722 -21.15 -45.20 3.38
C GLU A 722 -19.70 -44.97 2.93
N ASP A 723 -19.37 -43.75 2.54
CA ASP A 723 -18.00 -43.30 2.26
C ASP A 723 -17.18 -43.13 3.58
N PRO A 724 -15.88 -42.76 3.54
CA PRO A 724 -15.08 -42.53 4.74
C PRO A 724 -15.61 -41.41 5.66
N TYR A 725 -16.49 -40.54 5.16
CA TYR A 725 -17.06 -39.39 5.84
C TYR A 725 -18.51 -39.62 6.33
N GLY A 726 -19.06 -40.83 6.14
CA GLY A 726 -20.42 -41.21 6.56
C GLY A 726 -21.52 -40.86 5.57
N ASN A 727 -21.19 -40.39 4.35
CA ASN A 727 -22.18 -40.09 3.32
C ASN A 727 -22.66 -41.37 2.63
N PRO A 728 -23.94 -41.45 2.20
CA PRO A 728 -24.44 -42.57 1.41
C PRO A 728 -23.63 -42.77 0.11
N SER A 729 -23.11 -43.98 -0.09
CA SER A 729 -22.37 -44.35 -1.31
C SER A 729 -23.25 -45.05 -2.36
N TYR A 730 -22.85 -44.89 -3.62
CA TYR A 730 -23.59 -45.26 -4.82
C TYR A 730 -22.69 -45.98 -5.81
N ARG A 731 -23.28 -46.96 -6.51
CA ARG A 731 -22.66 -47.75 -7.58
C ARG A 731 -23.49 -47.69 -8.86
N PHE A 732 -23.00 -48.32 -9.92
CA PHE A 732 -23.73 -48.39 -11.19
C PHE A 732 -25.04 -49.15 -11.09
N GLY A 733 -26.10 -48.53 -11.62
CA GLY A 733 -27.41 -49.13 -11.75
C GLY A 733 -27.60 -49.93 -13.03
N SER A 734 -28.66 -50.75 -13.03
CA SER A 734 -29.09 -51.55 -14.19
C SER A 734 -29.83 -50.74 -15.26
N SER A 735 -30.19 -49.49 -14.94
CA SER A 735 -31.07 -48.62 -15.72
C SER A 735 -30.38 -47.27 -16.03
N MET A 736 -29.16 -47.32 -16.55
CA MET A 736 -28.29 -46.15 -16.74
C MET A 736 -28.97 -44.96 -17.43
N ALA A 737 -28.75 -43.75 -16.90
CA ALA A 737 -29.02 -42.50 -17.60
C ALA A 737 -27.78 -41.99 -18.34
N TYR A 738 -26.57 -42.08 -17.75
CA TYR A 738 -25.30 -41.61 -18.32
C TYR A 738 -24.13 -42.61 -18.18
N GLN A 739 -23.16 -42.49 -19.07
CA GLN A 739 -21.78 -42.98 -18.95
C GLN A 739 -20.86 -41.75 -18.87
N PHE A 740 -19.77 -41.82 -18.10
CA PHE A 740 -18.81 -40.73 -18.01
C PHE A 740 -17.43 -41.21 -18.48
N HIS A 741 -16.82 -40.48 -19.41
CA HIS A 741 -15.46 -40.72 -19.85
C HIS A 741 -14.61 -39.50 -19.46
N LEU A 742 -13.60 -39.74 -18.63
CA LEU A 742 -12.62 -38.74 -18.23
C LEU A 742 -11.39 -38.90 -19.13
N LEU A 743 -11.02 -37.86 -19.86
CA LEU A 743 -9.89 -37.89 -20.78
C LEU A 743 -8.74 -37.06 -20.18
N SER A 744 -7.61 -37.73 -19.97
CA SER A 744 -6.36 -37.13 -19.51
C SER A 744 -5.20 -38.04 -19.87
N GLY A 745 -4.05 -37.45 -20.20
CA GLY A 745 -2.80 -38.18 -20.44
C GLY A 745 -2.25 -38.93 -19.21
N LYS A 746 -2.84 -38.72 -18.02
CA LYS A 746 -2.51 -39.46 -16.78
C LYS A 746 -3.14 -40.84 -16.70
N PHE A 747 -4.27 -41.07 -17.38
CA PHE A 747 -4.93 -42.37 -17.39
C PHE A 747 -4.23 -43.38 -18.30
N THR A 748 -4.35 -44.67 -17.96
CA THR A 748 -3.91 -45.75 -18.87
C THR A 748 -4.71 -45.67 -20.17
N ASP A 749 -4.00 -45.70 -21.31
CA ASP A 749 -4.56 -45.47 -22.67
C ASP A 749 -5.25 -44.11 -22.89
N GLY A 750 -5.05 -43.12 -22.00
CA GLY A 750 -5.51 -41.72 -22.16
C GLY A 750 -6.98 -41.45 -21.77
N MET A 751 -7.69 -42.45 -21.26
CA MET A 751 -9.11 -42.36 -20.89
C MET A 751 -9.46 -43.28 -19.72
N PHE A 752 -10.17 -42.74 -18.73
CA PHE A 752 -10.91 -43.51 -17.73
C PHE A 752 -12.39 -43.53 -18.08
N SER A 753 -13.08 -44.65 -17.87
CA SER A 753 -14.48 -44.83 -18.31
C SER A 753 -15.34 -45.45 -17.22
N LEU A 754 -16.26 -44.64 -16.70
CA LEU A 754 -17.26 -44.99 -15.71
C LEU A 754 -18.48 -45.60 -16.44
N THR A 755 -18.58 -46.94 -16.39
CA THR A 755 -19.57 -47.73 -17.13
C THR A 755 -20.24 -48.79 -16.24
N SER A 756 -21.35 -49.38 -16.71
CA SER A 756 -22.06 -50.47 -16.02
C SER A 756 -21.28 -51.78 -15.78
N GLN A 757 -20.00 -51.84 -16.14
CA GLN A 757 -19.12 -52.98 -15.82
C GLN A 757 -18.31 -52.77 -14.54
N THR A 758 -18.23 -51.54 -14.02
CA THR A 758 -17.56 -51.21 -12.75
C THR A 758 -18.43 -51.65 -11.56
N GLN A 759 -17.85 -52.38 -10.59
CA GLN A 759 -18.64 -53.15 -9.61
C GLN A 759 -18.67 -52.61 -8.16
N GLY A 760 -17.93 -51.56 -7.83
CA GLY A 760 -17.95 -50.94 -6.49
C GLY A 760 -18.64 -49.59 -6.45
N SER A 761 -18.71 -48.97 -5.27
CA SER A 761 -19.14 -47.59 -5.10
C SER A 761 -18.15 -46.64 -5.76
N VAL A 762 -18.63 -45.73 -6.61
CA VAL A 762 -17.82 -44.73 -7.35
C VAL A 762 -18.40 -43.31 -7.24
N ALA A 763 -19.45 -43.16 -6.44
CA ALA A 763 -20.14 -41.91 -6.25
C ALA A 763 -20.74 -41.84 -4.84
N PHE A 764 -20.97 -40.64 -4.34
CA PHE A 764 -21.50 -40.39 -3.00
C PHE A 764 -22.41 -39.15 -2.96
N SER A 765 -23.33 -39.13 -2.00
CA SER A 765 -24.29 -38.04 -1.81
C SER A 765 -23.64 -36.88 -1.04
N ALA A 766 -23.36 -35.77 -1.71
CA ALA A 766 -22.89 -34.53 -1.11
C ALA A 766 -24.04 -33.54 -0.83
N ASP A 767 -23.77 -32.44 -0.13
CA ASP A 767 -24.72 -31.34 0.15
C ASP A 767 -26.10 -31.80 0.67
N LYS A 768 -26.11 -32.74 1.62
CA LYS A 768 -27.34 -33.33 2.19
C LYS A 768 -28.26 -33.98 1.13
N GLY A 769 -27.67 -34.42 0.01
CA GLY A 769 -28.35 -35.03 -1.14
C GLY A 769 -28.65 -34.07 -2.29
N ALA A 770 -28.19 -32.82 -2.25
CA ALA A 770 -28.36 -31.85 -3.34
C ALA A 770 -27.31 -31.96 -4.45
N ALA A 771 -26.18 -32.64 -4.19
CA ALA A 771 -25.12 -32.89 -5.16
C ALA A 771 -24.68 -34.37 -5.14
N CYS A 772 -24.10 -34.82 -6.26
CA CYS A 772 -23.49 -36.13 -6.40
C CYS A 772 -22.00 -35.95 -6.67
N GLY A 773 -21.15 -36.40 -5.76
CA GLY A 773 -19.72 -36.54 -5.98
C GLY A 773 -19.44 -37.80 -6.78
N ILE A 774 -18.57 -37.71 -7.78
CA ILE A 774 -18.06 -38.80 -8.60
C ILE A 774 -16.54 -38.83 -8.44
N ASP A 775 -16.05 -39.94 -7.92
CA ASP A 775 -14.65 -40.18 -7.61
C ASP A 775 -13.83 -40.39 -8.91
N PHE A 776 -12.88 -39.47 -9.21
CA PHE A 776 -11.97 -39.60 -10.36
C PHE A 776 -10.78 -40.54 -10.08
N ASP A 777 -10.40 -40.67 -8.82
CA ASP A 777 -9.19 -41.33 -8.32
C ASP A 777 -9.39 -42.86 -8.26
N TYR A 778 -10.54 -43.31 -7.73
CA TYR A 778 -11.16 -44.63 -7.45
C TYR A 778 -10.31 -45.91 -7.57
N SER A 779 -9.49 -45.98 -8.60
CA SER A 779 -8.50 -47.00 -8.85
C SER A 779 -7.16 -46.77 -8.12
N GLY A 780 -6.89 -45.55 -7.62
CA GLY A 780 -5.64 -45.10 -6.99
C GLY A 780 -4.46 -44.91 -7.96
N VAL A 781 -4.71 -44.74 -9.27
CA VAL A 781 -3.67 -44.82 -10.33
C VAL A 781 -3.39 -43.48 -11.05
N ALA A 782 -4.24 -42.47 -10.93
CA ALA A 782 -4.06 -41.18 -11.60
C ALA A 782 -3.44 -40.13 -10.66
N ASP A 783 -2.32 -39.54 -11.06
CA ASP A 783 -1.61 -38.51 -10.28
C ASP A 783 -1.85 -37.14 -10.93
N PHE A 784 -2.94 -36.47 -10.55
CA PHE A 784 -3.30 -35.14 -11.02
C PHE A 784 -2.47 -34.03 -10.36
N THR A 785 -2.23 -32.93 -11.07
CA THR A 785 -1.61 -31.71 -10.52
C THR A 785 -2.62 -30.57 -10.42
N PRO A 786 -2.49 -29.65 -9.43
CA PRO A 786 -3.32 -28.44 -9.36
C PRO A 786 -3.36 -27.67 -10.69
N GLY A 787 -4.57 -27.35 -11.15
CA GLY A 787 -4.83 -26.67 -12.42
C GLY A 787 -4.67 -27.54 -13.68
N GLU A 788 -4.60 -28.87 -13.56
CA GLU A 788 -4.58 -29.77 -14.72
C GLU A 788 -5.97 -29.90 -15.36
N PRO A 789 -6.14 -29.66 -16.67
CA PRO A 789 -7.42 -29.79 -17.33
C PRO A 789 -7.80 -31.26 -17.57
N VAL A 790 -8.98 -31.63 -17.08
CA VAL A 790 -9.65 -32.92 -17.33
C VAL A 790 -10.86 -32.66 -18.23
N VAL A 791 -10.86 -33.30 -19.40
CA VAL A 791 -12.05 -33.28 -20.27
C VAL A 791 -13.02 -34.35 -19.78
N VAL A 792 -14.27 -33.95 -19.56
CA VAL A 792 -15.36 -34.84 -19.17
C VAL A 792 -16.34 -34.96 -20.33
N LEU A 793 -16.55 -36.20 -20.78
CA LEU A 793 -17.54 -36.57 -21.78
C LEU A 793 -18.67 -37.35 -21.10
N ALA A 794 -19.87 -36.75 -21.04
CA ALA A 794 -21.06 -37.34 -20.47
C ALA A 794 -21.98 -37.90 -21.57
N ASP A 795 -22.06 -39.22 -21.65
CA ASP A 795 -22.73 -39.99 -22.71
C ASP A 795 -24.07 -40.58 -22.21
N PRO A 796 -25.24 -39.97 -22.49
CA PRO A 796 -26.53 -40.49 -22.08
C PRO A 796 -26.89 -41.80 -22.79
N THR A 797 -27.08 -42.85 -22.00
CA THR A 797 -27.24 -44.23 -22.51
C THR A 797 -28.49 -44.42 -23.36
N GLY A 798 -28.29 -44.85 -24.60
CA GLY A 798 -29.37 -45.13 -25.56
C GLY A 798 -29.83 -43.91 -26.36
N ASN A 799 -29.28 -42.73 -26.10
CA ASN A 799 -29.37 -41.55 -26.96
C ASN A 799 -28.09 -41.39 -27.80
N THR A 800 -28.05 -40.37 -28.67
CA THR A 800 -26.92 -40.10 -29.59
C THR A 800 -26.23 -38.77 -29.30
N VAL A 801 -26.40 -38.24 -28.09
CA VAL A 801 -26.09 -36.84 -27.76
C VAL A 801 -25.15 -36.82 -26.57
N SER A 802 -23.85 -36.73 -26.83
CA SER A 802 -22.83 -36.54 -25.80
C SER A 802 -22.77 -35.07 -25.38
N GLU A 803 -22.45 -34.81 -24.12
CA GLU A 803 -22.03 -33.49 -23.65
C GLU A 803 -20.54 -33.52 -23.31
N GLU A 804 -19.79 -32.55 -23.81
CA GLU A 804 -18.35 -32.39 -23.56
C GLU A 804 -18.12 -31.07 -22.84
N PHE A 805 -17.41 -31.13 -21.71
CA PHE A 805 -17.01 -29.98 -20.92
C PHE A 805 -15.63 -30.21 -20.31
N ILE A 806 -15.00 -29.14 -19.87
CA ILE A 806 -13.66 -29.18 -19.29
C ILE A 806 -13.75 -28.67 -17.85
N LEU A 807 -13.08 -29.36 -16.94
CA LEU A 807 -12.87 -28.93 -15.56
C LEU A 807 -11.37 -28.92 -15.31
N ASN A 808 -10.88 -27.94 -14.57
CA ASN A 808 -9.49 -27.95 -14.11
C ASN A 808 -9.44 -28.51 -12.69
N THR A 809 -8.53 -29.45 -12.41
CA THR A 809 -8.34 -30.03 -11.08
C THR A 809 -7.64 -29.01 -10.16
N PHE A 810 -8.35 -27.99 -9.74
CA PHE A 810 -7.85 -27.06 -8.73
C PHE A 810 -8.11 -27.60 -7.32
N VAL A 811 -7.14 -27.40 -6.45
CA VAL A 811 -7.47 -27.13 -5.05
C VAL A 811 -8.08 -25.73 -5.04
N ASP A 812 -9.23 -25.60 -4.40
CA ASP A 812 -10.04 -24.40 -4.18
C ASP A 812 -9.47 -23.04 -4.63
N ARG A 813 -10.03 -22.46 -5.71
CA ARG A 813 -9.77 -21.07 -6.12
C ARG A 813 -11.00 -20.22 -5.83
N ASN A 814 -10.83 -19.24 -4.96
CA ASN A 814 -11.81 -18.20 -4.71
C ASN A 814 -11.60 -17.05 -5.73
N TYR A 815 -12.62 -16.79 -6.57
CA TYR A 815 -12.57 -15.80 -7.65
C TYR A 815 -12.68 -14.37 -7.15
N SER A 816 -13.22 -14.19 -5.96
CA SER A 816 -13.40 -12.92 -5.28
C SER A 816 -12.08 -12.30 -4.76
N ILE A 817 -10.93 -12.94 -5.03
CA ILE A 817 -9.59 -12.50 -4.62
C ILE A 817 -8.86 -11.76 -5.76
N GLU A 818 -8.63 -10.45 -5.57
CA GLU A 818 -7.85 -9.60 -6.50
C GLU A 818 -6.53 -9.10 -5.86
N PRO A 819 -5.36 -9.72 -6.15
CA PRO A 819 -4.08 -9.27 -5.62
C PRO A 819 -3.63 -7.94 -6.27
N GLN A 820 -3.34 -6.94 -5.43
CA GLN A 820 -2.85 -5.62 -5.86
C GLN A 820 -1.32 -5.54 -5.89
N TYR A 821 -0.65 -6.37 -5.09
CA TYR A 821 0.80 -6.59 -5.15
C TYR A 821 1.15 -8.08 -5.14
N SER A 822 2.38 -8.40 -5.53
CA SER A 822 2.91 -9.77 -5.44
C SER A 822 3.34 -10.13 -4.02
N ILE A 823 3.04 -11.36 -3.58
CA ILE A 823 3.61 -11.98 -2.37
C ILE A 823 5.14 -12.07 -2.52
N LEU A 824 5.87 -11.64 -1.48
CA LEU A 824 7.32 -11.58 -1.47
C LEU A 824 7.92 -12.92 -1.07
N THR A 825 8.24 -13.79 -2.04
CA THR A 825 8.79 -15.11 -1.73
C THR A 825 10.32 -15.14 -1.59
N HIS A 826 11.04 -14.14 -2.12
CA HIS A 826 12.47 -14.24 -2.42
C HIS A 826 13.45 -13.93 -1.27
N GLU A 827 13.00 -13.30 -0.18
CA GLU A 827 13.88 -12.75 0.86
C GLU A 827 13.66 -13.37 2.26
N ALA A 828 12.93 -14.48 2.33
CA ALA A 828 12.49 -15.13 3.58
C ALA A 828 11.59 -14.23 4.43
N ALA A 829 10.52 -13.74 3.82
CA ALA A 829 9.55 -12.84 4.43
C ALA A 829 8.86 -13.47 5.66
N VAL A 830 8.64 -12.65 6.68
CA VAL A 830 8.03 -13.05 7.94
C VAL A 830 6.62 -12.46 8.05
N TYR A 831 5.64 -13.34 8.22
CA TYR A 831 4.22 -13.04 8.21
C TYR A 831 3.61 -13.56 9.52
N ALA A 832 3.18 -12.68 10.44
CA ALA A 832 2.69 -13.14 11.75
C ALA A 832 1.22 -13.57 11.71
N ILE A 833 0.96 -14.72 12.32
CA ILE A 833 -0.27 -15.50 12.22
C ILE A 833 -1.18 -15.13 13.39
N GLU A 834 -2.37 -15.74 13.42
CA GLU A 834 -3.13 -16.11 14.61
C GLU A 834 -2.57 -15.71 15.99
N ILE A 835 -3.34 -14.86 16.66
CA ILE A 835 -3.35 -14.76 18.12
C ILE A 835 -4.57 -15.55 18.58
N ASN A 836 -4.36 -16.59 19.38
CA ASN A 836 -5.43 -17.40 19.95
C ASN A 836 -5.38 -17.42 21.48
N LYS A 837 -6.36 -18.11 22.08
CA LYS A 837 -6.60 -18.15 23.53
C LYS A 837 -5.36 -18.43 24.40
N ASN A 838 -4.40 -19.22 23.90
CA ASN A 838 -3.27 -19.72 24.69
C ASN A 838 -1.89 -19.41 24.09
N SER A 839 -1.83 -18.84 22.87
CA SER A 839 -0.58 -18.62 22.15
C SER A 839 -0.75 -17.61 21.00
N GLY A 840 0.34 -17.04 20.52
CA GLY A 840 0.39 -16.38 19.21
C GLY A 840 1.59 -16.87 18.41
N SER A 841 1.51 -16.90 17.08
CA SER A 841 2.60 -17.43 16.24
C SER A 841 2.94 -16.55 15.05
N PHE A 842 4.10 -16.82 14.42
CA PHE A 842 4.42 -16.26 13.10
C PHE A 842 4.95 -17.33 12.15
N ILE A 843 4.63 -17.18 10.86
CA ILE A 843 5.07 -18.02 9.75
C ILE A 843 6.16 -17.26 9.00
N LYS A 844 7.20 -17.96 8.58
CA LYS A 844 8.25 -17.42 7.72
C LYS A 844 8.29 -18.19 6.42
N ILE A 845 7.96 -17.55 5.31
CA ILE A 845 7.90 -18.18 3.98
C ILE A 845 9.19 -17.86 3.22
N TYR A 846 9.86 -18.87 2.68
CA TYR A 846 11.17 -18.73 2.03
C TYR A 846 11.39 -19.77 0.92
N HIS A 847 12.31 -19.49 -0.01
CA HIS A 847 12.77 -20.49 -0.99
C HIS A 847 13.89 -21.37 -0.43
N ASP A 848 13.73 -22.68 -0.56
CA ASP A 848 14.80 -23.68 -0.47
C ASP A 848 15.01 -24.29 -1.87
N GLY A 849 15.95 -23.71 -2.63
CA GLY A 849 16.18 -24.06 -4.02
C GLY A 849 15.03 -23.62 -4.94
N ASN A 850 14.26 -24.59 -5.44
CA ASN A 850 13.08 -24.37 -6.29
C ASN A 850 11.75 -24.59 -5.53
N GLN A 851 11.79 -24.92 -4.24
CA GLN A 851 10.61 -25.15 -3.41
C GLN A 851 10.42 -23.97 -2.46
N ILE A 852 9.17 -23.53 -2.32
CA ILE A 852 8.78 -22.62 -1.25
C ILE A 852 8.50 -23.48 0.00
N LYS A 853 9.02 -23.05 1.15
CA LYS A 853 8.82 -23.65 2.47
C LYS A 853 8.28 -22.61 3.43
N GLU A 854 7.67 -23.08 4.51
CA GLU A 854 7.39 -22.26 5.69
C GLU A 854 8.04 -22.80 6.96
N LEU A 855 8.05 -21.95 7.98
CA LEU A 855 8.57 -22.22 9.31
C LEU A 855 7.71 -21.46 10.31
N GLU A 856 6.93 -22.16 11.13
CA GLU A 856 6.15 -21.54 12.21
C GLU A 856 7.00 -21.41 13.48
N SER A 857 6.80 -20.34 14.24
CA SER A 857 7.26 -20.23 15.62
C SER A 857 6.14 -19.73 16.51
N THR A 858 5.92 -20.38 17.65
CA THR A 858 4.78 -20.12 18.54
C THR A 858 5.28 -19.59 19.89
N TYR A 859 4.61 -18.56 20.39
CA TYR A 859 4.85 -17.94 21.69
C TYR A 859 3.81 -18.41 22.71
N GLU A 860 4.27 -18.90 23.86
CA GLU A 860 3.43 -19.24 25.00
C GLU A 860 3.50 -18.10 26.05
N PRO A 861 2.52 -17.18 26.11
CA PRO A 861 2.58 -15.98 26.96
C PRO A 861 2.68 -16.31 28.46
N LEU A 862 2.09 -17.43 28.91
CA LEU A 862 2.12 -17.84 30.32
C LEU A 862 3.50 -18.30 30.80
N THR A 863 4.36 -18.78 29.91
CA THR A 863 5.72 -19.24 30.26
C THR A 863 6.82 -18.33 29.72
N GLY A 864 6.48 -17.38 28.84
CA GLY A 864 7.39 -16.46 28.17
C GLY A 864 8.31 -17.15 27.15
N ASN A 865 8.03 -18.40 26.79
CA ASN A 865 8.88 -19.20 25.91
C ASN A 865 8.37 -19.20 24.47
N TRP A 866 9.31 -19.29 23.54
CA TRP A 866 9.04 -19.64 22.15
C TRP A 866 9.33 -21.12 21.92
N SER A 867 8.40 -21.85 21.31
CA SER A 867 8.66 -23.16 20.71
C SER A 867 9.19 -22.94 19.29
N ASN A 868 10.33 -23.56 18.98
CA ASN A 868 10.99 -23.40 17.70
C ASN A 868 10.47 -24.39 16.65
N ALA A 869 9.92 -23.85 15.56
CA ALA A 869 10.30 -24.23 14.20
C ALA A 869 10.31 -25.73 13.87
N SER A 870 9.12 -26.35 13.81
CA SER A 870 8.91 -27.45 12.87
C SER A 870 8.87 -26.89 11.44
N GLU A 871 9.64 -27.47 10.52
CA GLU A 871 9.28 -27.38 9.09
C GLU A 871 7.87 -27.97 8.95
N SER A 872 6.93 -27.19 8.44
CA SER A 872 5.60 -27.73 8.16
C SER A 872 5.67 -28.67 6.95
N LYS A 873 4.63 -29.48 6.76
CA LYS A 873 4.47 -30.30 5.54
C LYS A 873 3.76 -29.53 4.41
N ALA A 874 3.63 -28.21 4.51
CA ALA A 874 2.79 -27.45 3.60
C ALA A 874 3.34 -27.43 2.18
N VAL A 875 2.43 -27.60 1.21
CA VAL A 875 2.73 -27.51 -0.22
C VAL A 875 2.27 -26.15 -0.72
N PHE A 876 3.23 -25.37 -1.22
CA PHE A 876 2.99 -24.05 -1.79
C PHE A 876 2.91 -24.11 -3.30
N THR A 877 1.86 -23.51 -3.87
CA THR A 877 1.74 -23.27 -5.31
C THR A 877 1.58 -21.77 -5.57
N ALA A 878 2.48 -21.20 -6.37
CA ALA A 878 2.43 -19.78 -6.74
C ALA A 878 1.63 -19.58 -8.03
N TYR A 879 0.72 -18.62 -8.03
CA TYR A 879 -0.12 -18.28 -9.19
C TYR A 879 -0.03 -16.79 -9.50
N THR A 880 -0.42 -16.39 -10.71
CA THR A 880 -0.44 -14.99 -11.14
C THR A 880 -1.85 -14.58 -11.55
N ILE A 881 -2.38 -13.52 -10.94
CA ILE A 881 -3.64 -12.86 -11.31
C ILE A 881 -3.33 -11.39 -11.58
N ASN A 882 -3.79 -10.84 -12.71
CA ASN A 882 -3.57 -9.45 -13.11
C ASN A 882 -2.09 -8.98 -13.07
N GLY A 883 -1.14 -9.91 -13.28
CA GLY A 883 0.30 -9.66 -13.20
C GLY A 883 0.92 -9.80 -11.81
N ASN A 884 0.11 -9.92 -10.76
CA ASN A 884 0.55 -10.06 -9.37
C ASN A 884 0.56 -11.53 -8.91
N GLN A 885 1.59 -11.91 -8.14
CA GLN A 885 1.74 -13.25 -7.59
C GLN A 885 0.99 -13.42 -6.26
N LEU A 886 0.21 -14.49 -6.15
CA LEU A 886 -0.37 -15.00 -4.91
C LEU A 886 0.16 -16.40 -4.61
N LEU A 887 0.00 -16.88 -3.37
CA LEU A 887 0.31 -18.27 -2.99
C LEU A 887 -0.95 -19.01 -2.57
N GLN A 888 -1.04 -20.27 -2.94
CA GLN A 888 -1.96 -21.23 -2.32
C GLN A 888 -1.17 -22.20 -1.46
N VAL A 889 -1.72 -22.55 -0.32
CA VAL A 889 -1.11 -23.42 0.68
C VAL A 889 -2.04 -24.60 0.93
N ALA A 890 -1.48 -25.80 1.03
CA ALA A 890 -2.16 -26.99 1.53
C ALA A 890 -1.34 -27.59 2.68
N SER A 891 -1.94 -27.73 3.85
CA SER A 891 -1.28 -28.05 5.13
C SER A 891 -2.01 -29.16 5.91
N GLU A 892 -1.36 -29.68 6.96
CA GLU A 892 -1.94 -30.63 7.92
C GLU A 892 -1.72 -30.05 9.33
N PHE A 893 -2.79 -29.78 10.06
CA PHE A 893 -2.76 -29.20 11.41
C PHE A 893 -3.50 -30.12 12.38
N ASP A 894 -2.83 -30.57 13.45
CA ASP A 894 -3.31 -31.55 14.44
C ASP A 894 -3.96 -32.85 13.89
N GLY A 895 -3.72 -33.17 12.61
CA GLY A 895 -4.26 -34.34 11.90
C GLY A 895 -5.50 -34.04 11.05
N GLU A 896 -6.05 -32.83 11.14
CA GLU A 896 -6.97 -32.28 10.15
C GLU A 896 -6.19 -31.69 8.96
N LYS A 897 -6.86 -31.55 7.82
CA LYS A 897 -6.22 -31.15 6.56
C LYS A 897 -6.87 -29.92 6.00
N GLU A 898 -6.06 -28.93 5.72
CA GLU A 898 -6.49 -27.58 5.42
C GLU A 898 -5.84 -27.06 4.15
N SER A 899 -6.49 -26.08 3.53
CA SER A 899 -5.94 -25.37 2.39
C SER A 899 -6.49 -23.96 2.35
N TYR A 900 -5.63 -22.99 2.10
CA TYR A 900 -5.95 -21.57 2.12
C TYR A 900 -5.15 -20.80 1.06
N THR A 901 -5.58 -19.58 0.76
CA THR A 901 -4.94 -18.69 -0.21
C THR A 901 -4.33 -17.48 0.49
N LEU A 902 -3.12 -17.06 0.10
CA LEU A 902 -2.40 -15.87 0.56
C LEU A 902 -2.24 -14.85 -0.58
N TRP A 903 -2.67 -13.60 -0.37
CA TRP A 903 -2.52 -12.51 -1.35
C TRP A 903 -2.21 -11.17 -0.68
N ARG A 904 -1.90 -10.12 -1.46
CA ARG A 904 -1.70 -8.75 -0.97
C ARG A 904 -2.72 -7.79 -1.51
N ASP A 905 -3.19 -6.87 -0.66
CA ASP A 905 -4.17 -5.85 -1.00
C ASP A 905 -3.54 -4.47 -1.27
N SER A 906 -4.36 -3.44 -1.50
CA SER A 906 -3.90 -2.08 -1.79
C SER A 906 -3.17 -1.40 -0.63
N ALA A 907 -3.38 -1.83 0.62
CA ALA A 907 -2.66 -1.35 1.80
C ALA A 907 -1.30 -2.05 1.99
N ASN A 908 -0.91 -2.95 1.06
CA ASN A 908 0.32 -3.74 1.07
C ASN A 908 0.33 -4.87 2.13
N GLU A 909 -0.80 -5.06 2.84
CA GLU A 909 -1.01 -6.08 3.87
C GLU A 909 -1.17 -7.47 3.24
N VAL A 910 -0.86 -8.53 4.00
CA VAL A 910 -1.10 -9.92 3.55
C VAL A 910 -2.43 -10.40 4.08
N LYS A 911 -3.24 -11.00 3.20
CA LYS A 911 -4.56 -11.54 3.53
C LYS A 911 -4.57 -13.04 3.31
N SER A 912 -5.35 -13.74 4.13
CA SER A 912 -5.66 -15.15 3.92
C SER A 912 -7.16 -15.46 4.01
N ALA A 913 -7.55 -16.53 3.32
CA ALA A 913 -8.90 -17.09 3.37
C ALA A 913 -8.84 -18.60 3.10
N ASP A 914 -9.67 -19.35 3.83
CA ASP A 914 -9.78 -20.80 3.70
C ASP A 914 -10.43 -21.21 2.36
N ALA A 915 -10.12 -22.42 1.92
CA ALA A 915 -10.79 -23.08 0.81
C ALA A 915 -12.32 -23.12 1.01
N GLY A 916 -13.06 -22.70 -0.03
CA GLY A 916 -14.52 -22.74 -0.07
C GLY A 916 -15.21 -21.48 0.46
N VAL A 917 -14.49 -20.57 1.12
CA VAL A 917 -14.99 -19.23 1.47
C VAL A 917 -15.18 -18.42 0.18
N ASP A 918 -16.26 -17.66 0.07
CA ASP A 918 -16.39 -16.57 -0.92
C ASP A 918 -16.12 -15.24 -0.20
N VAL A 919 -15.08 -14.50 -0.60
CA VAL A 919 -14.67 -13.29 0.17
C VAL A 919 -15.51 -12.06 -0.15
N ILE A 920 -16.40 -12.11 -1.16
CA ILE A 920 -17.41 -11.07 -1.40
C ILE A 920 -18.63 -11.28 -0.49
N ASP A 921 -19.11 -12.52 -0.37
CA ASP A 921 -20.28 -12.84 0.46
C ASP A 921 -19.91 -12.99 1.96
N GLU A 922 -18.68 -13.40 2.27
CA GLU A 922 -18.17 -13.60 3.64
C GLU A 922 -16.88 -12.79 3.93
N PRO A 923 -16.89 -11.43 3.81
CA PRO A 923 -15.69 -10.60 4.00
C PRO A 923 -15.12 -10.68 5.43
N ASN A 924 -15.92 -11.08 6.42
CA ASN A 924 -15.48 -11.28 7.80
C ASN A 924 -14.70 -12.60 8.00
N SER A 925 -14.73 -13.50 7.02
CA SER A 925 -13.94 -14.76 7.00
C SER A 925 -12.52 -14.54 6.44
N ILE A 926 -12.18 -13.30 6.02
CA ILE A 926 -10.82 -12.91 5.63
C ILE A 926 -9.99 -12.66 6.89
N PHE A 927 -8.81 -13.29 6.96
CA PHE A 927 -7.76 -12.95 7.92
C PHE A 927 -6.78 -11.95 7.30
N VAL A 928 -6.26 -11.02 8.11
CA VAL A 928 -5.33 -9.97 7.69
C VAL A 928 -4.13 -9.98 8.61
N SER A 929 -2.93 -10.00 8.02
CA SER A 929 -1.65 -10.20 8.69
C SER A 929 -0.67 -9.07 8.35
N PRO A 930 -0.04 -8.44 9.36
CA PRO A 930 1.07 -7.52 9.15
C PRO A 930 2.32 -8.25 8.66
N THR A 931 3.10 -7.57 7.81
CA THR A 931 4.34 -8.08 7.22
C THR A 931 5.56 -7.52 7.95
N PHE A 932 6.52 -8.37 8.32
CA PHE A 932 7.73 -7.97 9.04
C PHE A 932 8.99 -8.21 8.19
N ALA A 933 9.95 -7.30 8.28
CA ALA A 933 11.22 -7.42 7.58
C ALA A 933 12.17 -8.41 8.28
N THR A 934 12.05 -8.56 9.60
CA THR A 934 12.85 -9.52 10.38
C THR A 934 12.03 -10.39 11.32
N GLU A 935 12.62 -11.54 11.68
CA GLU A 935 12.10 -12.45 12.70
C GLU A 935 12.06 -11.80 14.10
N GLY A 936 12.90 -10.79 14.34
CA GLY A 936 12.92 -10.03 15.59
C GLY A 936 11.70 -9.14 15.74
N GLU A 937 11.34 -8.41 14.68
CA GLU A 937 10.13 -7.57 14.62
C GLU A 937 8.85 -8.41 14.81
N ALA A 938 8.74 -9.55 14.11
CA ALA A 938 7.57 -10.42 14.24
C ALA A 938 7.42 -10.98 15.67
N LYS A 939 8.55 -11.33 16.32
CA LYS A 939 8.55 -11.75 17.75
C LYS A 939 8.12 -10.62 18.67
N ALA A 940 8.63 -9.40 18.45
CA ALA A 940 8.25 -8.23 19.22
C ALA A 940 6.75 -7.93 19.10
N ALA A 941 6.20 -7.92 17.88
CA ALA A 941 4.79 -7.64 17.63
C ALA A 941 3.85 -8.69 18.26
N VAL A 942 4.18 -9.99 18.17
CA VAL A 942 3.41 -11.05 18.85
C VAL A 942 3.45 -10.87 20.38
N GLN A 943 4.60 -10.49 20.94
CA GLN A 943 4.74 -10.26 22.39
C GLN A 943 4.02 -8.99 22.85
N GLU A 944 4.07 -7.93 22.05
CA GLU A 944 3.39 -6.65 22.28
C GLU A 944 1.87 -6.83 22.33
N ALA A 945 1.29 -7.61 21.41
CA ALA A 945 -0.14 -7.86 21.36
C ALA A 945 -0.69 -8.55 22.62
N PHE A 946 0.12 -9.36 23.33
CA PHE A 946 -0.24 -9.94 24.63
C PHE A 946 0.01 -8.99 25.82
N SER A 947 0.76 -7.89 25.62
CA SER A 947 1.12 -6.92 26.66
C SER A 947 0.10 -5.79 26.85
N GLY A 948 -0.85 -5.63 25.93
CA GLY A 948 -1.87 -4.59 25.99
C GLY A 948 -2.72 -4.64 27.27
N GLU A 949 -3.01 -3.46 27.84
CA GLU A 949 -3.76 -3.31 29.09
C GLU A 949 -5.28 -3.14 28.90
N VAL A 950 -6.06 -3.97 29.58
CA VAL A 950 -7.53 -3.92 29.68
C VAL A 950 -7.93 -3.31 31.03
N ASN A 951 -8.71 -2.22 31.00
CA ASN A 951 -9.27 -1.62 32.22
C ASN A 951 -10.63 -2.25 32.54
N PHE A 952 -10.77 -2.81 33.74
CA PHE A 952 -12.01 -3.45 34.19
C PHE A 952 -13.06 -2.47 34.71
N THR A 953 -12.67 -1.21 34.97
CA THR A 953 -13.50 -0.23 35.66
C THR A 953 -14.33 0.61 34.68
N ASN A 954 -15.63 0.75 34.97
CA ASN A 954 -16.66 1.36 34.11
C ASN A 954 -16.96 0.58 32.82
N THR A 955 -16.76 -0.73 32.84
CA THR A 955 -17.07 -1.65 31.72
C THR A 955 -18.34 -2.48 31.98
N ASN A 956 -18.94 -2.98 30.90
CA ASN A 956 -20.09 -3.89 30.91
C ASN A 956 -19.68 -5.20 30.22
N TRP A 957 -20.02 -6.35 30.82
CA TRP A 957 -19.74 -7.68 30.28
C TRP A 957 -20.97 -8.56 30.32
N THR A 958 -21.00 -9.65 29.55
CA THR A 958 -22.10 -10.61 29.58
C THR A 958 -21.61 -11.96 30.09
N GLU A 959 -22.23 -12.47 31.16
CA GLU A 959 -22.02 -13.85 31.60
C GLU A 959 -22.97 -14.79 30.85
N PHE A 960 -22.44 -15.94 30.43
CA PHE A 960 -23.18 -17.00 29.74
C PHE A 960 -23.06 -18.32 30.51
N ASN A 961 -24.18 -19.02 30.70
CA ASN A 961 -24.19 -20.39 31.22
C ASN A 961 -24.52 -21.36 30.08
N SER A 962 -23.66 -22.35 29.87
CA SER A 962 -23.73 -23.28 28.73
C SER A 962 -24.88 -24.29 28.80
N GLU A 963 -25.47 -24.55 29.98
CA GLU A 963 -26.55 -25.54 30.12
C GLU A 963 -27.97 -24.93 30.03
N ASP A 964 -28.14 -23.65 30.39
CA ASP A 964 -29.42 -22.93 30.33
C ASP A 964 -29.13 -21.48 29.90
N VAL A 965 -29.56 -21.09 28.68
CA VAL A 965 -29.28 -19.78 28.05
C VAL A 965 -29.90 -18.63 28.85
N LYS A 966 -29.18 -18.17 29.87
CA LYS A 966 -29.46 -16.99 30.69
C LYS A 966 -28.27 -16.06 30.58
N THR A 967 -28.46 -14.93 29.91
CA THR A 967 -27.50 -13.84 29.87
C THR A 967 -27.72 -12.91 31.07
N ALA A 968 -26.63 -12.50 31.70
CA ALA A 968 -26.64 -11.44 32.71
C ALA A 968 -25.55 -10.42 32.38
N THR A 969 -25.91 -9.14 32.38
CA THR A 969 -24.96 -8.04 32.18
C THR A 969 -24.31 -7.68 33.51
N VAL A 970 -22.98 -7.71 33.57
CA VAL A 970 -22.20 -7.34 34.74
C VAL A 970 -21.53 -5.98 34.50
N THR A 971 -21.93 -4.95 35.25
CA THR A 971 -21.30 -3.63 35.22
C THR A 971 -20.37 -3.44 36.40
N TYR A 972 -19.08 -3.29 36.14
CA TYR A 972 -18.08 -2.96 37.15
C TYR A 972 -17.93 -1.44 37.24
N ASN A 973 -18.37 -0.83 38.33
CA ASN A 973 -18.20 0.60 38.60
C ASN A 973 -17.16 0.81 39.70
N VAL A 974 -16.50 1.97 39.76
CA VAL A 974 -15.47 2.33 40.77
C VAL A 974 -15.81 1.95 42.23
N ASN A 975 -17.09 1.86 42.61
CA ASN A 975 -17.51 1.50 43.97
C ASN A 975 -18.36 0.22 44.12
N ASN A 976 -18.98 -0.29 43.05
CA ASN A 976 -19.95 -1.39 43.10
C ASN A 976 -19.93 -2.23 41.82
N VAL A 977 -20.29 -3.50 41.95
CA VAL A 977 -20.60 -4.41 40.83
C VAL A 977 -22.11 -4.58 40.74
N ILE A 978 -22.67 -4.40 39.54
CA ILE A 978 -24.10 -4.51 39.26
C ILE A 978 -24.31 -5.73 38.36
N TYR A 979 -25.26 -6.60 38.71
CA TYR A 979 -25.68 -7.72 37.88
C TYR A 979 -27.11 -7.44 37.40
N ASP A 980 -27.31 -7.28 36.09
CA ASP A 980 -28.62 -7.13 35.45
C ASP A 980 -28.97 -8.41 34.69
N SER A 981 -29.87 -9.21 35.26
CA SER A 981 -30.26 -10.52 34.73
C SER A 981 -31.74 -10.57 34.40
N VAL A 982 -32.16 -11.60 33.66
CA VAL A 982 -33.59 -11.87 33.38
C VAL A 982 -34.43 -12.03 34.66
N GLU A 983 -33.81 -12.35 35.79
CA GLU A 983 -34.48 -12.52 37.09
C GLU A 983 -34.49 -11.24 37.94
N GLY A 984 -33.69 -10.24 37.59
CA GLY A 984 -33.67 -8.91 38.22
C GLY A 984 -32.28 -8.26 38.26
N LEU A 985 -32.29 -7.01 38.75
CA LEU A 985 -31.10 -6.18 38.98
C LEU A 985 -30.63 -6.32 40.43
N GLU A 986 -29.41 -6.81 40.62
CA GLU A 986 -28.74 -6.89 41.92
C GLU A 986 -27.48 -6.01 41.96
N THR A 987 -27.02 -5.63 43.14
CA THR A 987 -25.87 -4.72 43.31
C THR A 987 -25.08 -5.06 44.56
N PHE A 988 -23.78 -5.31 44.37
CA PHE A 988 -22.82 -5.70 45.38
C PHE A 988 -21.71 -4.65 45.48
N LYS A 989 -21.10 -4.47 46.66
CA LYS A 989 -19.86 -3.69 46.80
C LYS A 989 -18.66 -4.55 46.44
N TRP A 990 -17.55 -3.92 46.03
CA TRP A 990 -16.28 -4.61 45.76
C TRP A 990 -15.82 -5.52 46.89
N SER A 991 -15.81 -5.02 48.13
CA SER A 991 -15.57 -5.82 49.36
C SER A 991 -16.56 -6.96 49.65
N GLN A 992 -17.52 -7.24 48.76
CA GLN A 992 -18.46 -8.37 48.82
C GLN A 992 -18.30 -9.33 47.62
N ILE A 993 -17.34 -9.10 46.74
CA ILE A 993 -16.98 -9.96 45.59
C ILE A 993 -15.76 -10.81 46.01
N PRO A 994 -15.65 -12.09 45.62
CA PRO A 994 -14.46 -12.89 45.93
C PRO A 994 -13.23 -12.44 45.13
N ASN A 995 -12.05 -12.55 45.75
CA ASN A 995 -10.76 -12.12 45.20
C ASN A 995 -10.02 -13.22 44.42
N ASP A 996 -10.72 -14.25 43.93
CA ASP A 996 -10.14 -15.41 43.24
C ASP A 996 -10.24 -15.34 41.70
N LEU A 997 -10.96 -14.35 41.17
CA LEU A 997 -10.78 -13.84 39.82
C LEU A 997 -9.65 -12.80 39.85
N PRO A 998 -8.48 -13.05 39.25
CA PRO A 998 -7.50 -11.99 39.01
C PRO A 998 -8.04 -11.04 37.93
N CYS A 999 -7.40 -9.88 37.80
CA CYS A 999 -7.98 -8.74 37.10
C CYS A 999 -9.32 -8.27 37.71
N LEU A 1000 -9.53 -8.51 39.01
CA LEU A 1000 -10.72 -8.07 39.73
C LEU A 1000 -10.38 -7.56 41.14
N VAL A 1001 -9.71 -6.41 41.21
CA VAL A 1001 -9.32 -5.76 42.48
C VAL A 1001 -10.16 -4.52 42.81
N GLU A 1002 -10.24 -4.18 44.11
CA GLU A 1002 -11.03 -3.05 44.61
C GLU A 1002 -10.37 -1.70 44.25
N GLY A 1003 -10.85 -1.06 43.17
CA GLY A 1003 -10.40 0.25 42.69
C GLY A 1003 -10.14 0.28 41.19
N ASP A 1004 -9.62 1.40 40.68
CA ASP A 1004 -9.15 1.48 39.29
C ASP A 1004 -7.92 0.58 39.11
N HIS A 1005 -7.98 -0.32 38.12
CA HIS A 1005 -6.89 -1.23 37.79
C HIS A 1005 -6.93 -1.63 36.31
N THR A 1006 -5.76 -1.95 35.79
CA THR A 1006 -5.56 -2.55 34.47
C THR A 1006 -5.00 -3.96 34.62
N CYS A 1007 -5.17 -4.77 33.58
CA CYS A 1007 -4.64 -6.12 33.48
C CYS A 1007 -4.20 -6.37 32.05
N THR A 1008 -3.10 -7.10 31.85
CA THR A 1008 -2.66 -7.46 30.49
C THR A 1008 -3.61 -8.47 29.85
N ILE A 1009 -3.65 -8.52 28.51
CA ILE A 1009 -4.35 -9.57 27.75
C ILE A 1009 -3.82 -10.97 28.11
N ALA A 1010 -2.51 -11.09 28.36
CA ALA A 1010 -1.89 -12.32 28.87
C ALA A 1010 -2.44 -12.76 30.24
N GLU A 1011 -2.64 -11.81 31.17
CA GLU A 1011 -3.28 -12.10 32.44
C GLU A 1011 -4.74 -12.51 32.22
N LEU A 1012 -5.53 -11.69 31.51
CA LEU A 1012 -6.96 -11.91 31.22
C LEU A 1012 -7.27 -13.35 30.76
N ASN A 1013 -6.46 -13.88 29.84
CA ASN A 1013 -6.65 -15.19 29.21
C ASN A 1013 -6.19 -16.39 30.07
N SER A 1014 -5.64 -16.18 31.28
CA SER A 1014 -5.19 -17.29 32.13
C SER A 1014 -6.35 -18.06 32.78
N GLU A 1015 -6.15 -19.36 33.05
CA GLU A 1015 -7.20 -20.25 33.58
C GLU A 1015 -7.37 -20.07 35.11
N TYR A 1016 -8.58 -19.70 35.54
CA TYR A 1016 -8.92 -19.45 36.95
C TYR A 1016 -9.71 -20.57 37.57
N LYS A 1017 -9.78 -20.58 38.91
CA LYS A 1017 -10.43 -21.62 39.68
C LYS A 1017 -11.52 -21.02 40.55
N PHE A 1018 -12.77 -21.36 40.26
CA PHE A 1018 -13.97 -20.74 40.81
C PHE A 1018 -14.90 -21.74 41.52
N CYS A 1019 -15.35 -21.39 42.72
CA CYS A 1019 -16.34 -22.13 43.50
C CYS A 1019 -17.72 -21.48 43.35
N ASP A 1020 -18.72 -22.21 42.87
CA ASP A 1020 -20.07 -21.67 42.61
C ASP A 1020 -20.94 -21.77 43.88
N THR A 1021 -20.91 -20.73 44.71
CA THR A 1021 -21.64 -20.67 45.99
C THR A 1021 -22.43 -19.37 46.17
N ASP A 1022 -23.61 -19.47 46.81
CA ASP A 1022 -24.48 -18.34 47.23
C ASP A 1022 -23.79 -17.24 48.08
N MET A 1023 -22.54 -17.45 48.51
CA MET A 1023 -21.70 -16.48 49.20
C MET A 1023 -20.25 -16.58 48.67
N PRO A 1024 -19.47 -15.48 48.68
CA PRO A 1024 -18.06 -15.51 48.31
C PRO A 1024 -17.28 -16.49 49.19
N THR A 1025 -16.77 -17.58 48.62
CA THR A 1025 -15.84 -18.50 49.28
C THR A 1025 -14.64 -18.74 48.39
N ASP A 1026 -13.42 -18.72 48.94
CA ASP A 1026 -12.23 -19.00 48.13
C ASP A 1026 -12.19 -20.47 47.71
N TRP A 1027 -11.61 -20.73 46.54
CA TRP A 1027 -11.44 -22.06 45.97
C TRP A 1027 -10.98 -23.16 46.96
N ASN A 1028 -10.07 -22.83 47.89
CA ASN A 1028 -9.51 -23.83 48.82
C ASN A 1028 -10.44 -24.14 49.99
N ASN A 1029 -11.48 -23.33 50.19
CA ASN A 1029 -12.51 -23.47 51.21
C ASN A 1029 -13.90 -23.78 50.64
N CYS A 1030 -13.99 -24.12 49.34
CA CYS A 1030 -15.24 -24.49 48.67
C CYS A 1030 -15.96 -25.63 49.41
N PRO A 1031 -17.29 -25.54 49.66
CA PRO A 1031 -18.04 -26.58 50.33
C PRO A 1031 -18.03 -27.91 49.54
N ILE A 1032 -17.96 -29.04 50.26
CA ILE A 1032 -17.74 -30.38 49.67
C ILE A 1032 -18.82 -30.81 48.67
N ASP A 1033 -20.03 -30.26 48.79
CA ASP A 1033 -21.19 -30.62 47.97
C ASP A 1033 -21.42 -29.67 46.76
N GLU A 1034 -20.57 -28.65 46.58
CA GLU A 1034 -20.74 -27.59 45.57
C GLU A 1034 -19.80 -27.77 44.35
N PRO A 1035 -20.21 -27.36 43.15
CA PRO A 1035 -19.44 -27.57 41.92
C PRO A 1035 -18.22 -26.64 41.79
N LEU A 1036 -17.12 -27.24 41.33
CA LEU A 1036 -15.85 -26.57 41.03
C LEU A 1036 -15.71 -26.36 39.51
N TYR A 1037 -15.41 -25.13 39.12
CA TYR A 1037 -15.21 -24.74 37.72
C TYR A 1037 -13.81 -24.18 37.50
N ASN A 1038 -13.24 -24.52 36.34
CA ASN A 1038 -12.23 -23.67 35.75
C ASN A 1038 -12.96 -22.56 34.97
N VAL A 1039 -12.48 -21.32 35.06
CA VAL A 1039 -13.14 -20.14 34.48
C VAL A 1039 -12.14 -19.37 33.66
N GLN A 1040 -12.56 -18.96 32.47
CA GLN A 1040 -11.76 -18.19 31.53
C GLN A 1040 -12.63 -17.13 30.86
N TRP A 1041 -11.98 -16.08 30.36
CA TRP A 1041 -12.62 -15.09 29.50
C TRP A 1041 -12.45 -15.49 28.04
N ARG A 1042 -13.48 -15.24 27.22
CA ARG A 1042 -13.51 -15.61 25.81
C ARG A 1042 -14.16 -14.53 24.99
N TYR A 1043 -13.42 -13.96 24.04
CA TYR A 1043 -14.02 -13.08 23.05
C TYR A 1043 -14.82 -13.91 22.03
N SER A 1044 -16.01 -13.44 21.71
CA SER A 1044 -16.88 -13.99 20.68
C SER A 1044 -16.97 -13.00 19.52
N LYS A 1045 -16.56 -13.46 18.34
CA LYS A 1045 -16.57 -12.68 17.10
C LYS A 1045 -17.99 -12.44 16.57
N ASP A 1046 -18.93 -13.35 16.86
CA ASP A 1046 -20.30 -13.29 16.34
C ASP A 1046 -21.15 -12.17 16.95
N ASP A 1047 -20.82 -11.75 18.18
CA ASP A 1047 -21.53 -10.70 18.92
C ASP A 1047 -20.61 -9.58 19.47
N GLU A 1048 -19.33 -9.62 19.13
CA GLU A 1048 -18.26 -8.69 19.56
C GLU A 1048 -18.13 -8.52 21.10
N ILE A 1049 -18.47 -9.56 21.88
CA ILE A 1049 -18.51 -9.52 23.35
C ILE A 1049 -17.46 -10.46 23.96
N LEU A 1050 -16.84 -10.04 25.07
CA LEU A 1050 -16.07 -10.93 25.95
C LEU A 1050 -17.03 -11.62 26.93
N HIS A 1051 -17.18 -12.93 26.76
CA HIS A 1051 -17.98 -13.81 27.60
C HIS A 1051 -17.13 -14.41 28.72
N ARG A 1052 -17.77 -14.71 29.85
CA ARG A 1052 -17.18 -15.56 30.91
C ARG A 1052 -17.63 -17.00 30.71
N GLU A 1053 -16.69 -17.90 30.41
CA GLU A 1053 -16.96 -19.34 30.22
C GLU A 1053 -16.57 -20.12 31.49
N LYS A 1054 -17.43 -21.06 31.92
CA LYS A 1054 -17.24 -21.89 33.13
C LYS A 1054 -17.23 -23.38 32.75
N THR A 1055 -16.08 -24.04 32.92
CA THR A 1055 -15.88 -25.46 32.57
C THR A 1055 -15.81 -26.32 33.84
N PRO A 1056 -16.70 -27.32 34.03
CA PRO A 1056 -16.68 -28.17 35.23
C PRO A 1056 -15.42 -29.05 35.28
N VAL A 1057 -14.71 -29.05 36.41
CA VAL A 1057 -13.40 -29.76 36.56
C VAL A 1057 -13.48 -31.30 36.45
N ASN A 1058 -14.69 -31.86 36.37
CA ASN A 1058 -14.94 -33.30 36.20
C ASN A 1058 -15.54 -33.69 34.82
N GLY A 1059 -15.72 -32.74 33.90
CA GLY A 1059 -16.30 -32.97 32.57
C GLY A 1059 -15.23 -32.93 31.47
N GLY A 1060 -15.02 -34.05 30.78
CA GLY A 1060 -14.16 -34.05 29.59
C GLY A 1060 -14.93 -33.59 28.35
N SER A 1061 -14.65 -32.37 27.87
CA SER A 1061 -15.02 -31.91 26.53
C SER A 1061 -13.82 -31.25 25.84
N THR A 1062 -13.69 -31.51 24.55
CA THR A 1062 -12.72 -30.89 23.64
C THR A 1062 -13.18 -29.50 23.25
N ASP A 1063 -12.29 -28.51 23.38
CA ASP A 1063 -12.50 -27.18 22.80
C ASP A 1063 -12.31 -27.21 21.29
N TYR A 1064 -13.09 -26.38 20.58
CA TYR A 1064 -12.79 -25.97 19.22
C TYR A 1064 -12.04 -24.64 19.25
N SER A 1065 -10.88 -24.57 18.61
CA SER A 1065 -10.16 -23.32 18.36
C SER A 1065 -10.73 -22.66 17.10
N TYR A 1066 -10.87 -21.34 17.10
CA TYR A 1066 -11.18 -20.54 15.91
C TYR A 1066 -10.34 -19.26 15.95
N MET A 1067 -9.91 -18.79 14.78
CA MET A 1067 -9.06 -17.60 14.63
C MET A 1067 -9.71 -16.35 15.25
N VAL A 1068 -8.97 -15.67 16.13
CA VAL A 1068 -9.41 -14.38 16.71
C VAL A 1068 -8.95 -13.24 15.81
N GLN A 1069 -9.84 -12.27 15.59
CA GLN A 1069 -9.57 -11.07 14.81
C GLN A 1069 -8.95 -10.02 15.72
N ASN A 1070 -7.84 -9.41 15.30
CA ASN A 1070 -7.18 -8.36 16.09
C ASN A 1070 -8.02 -7.06 15.99
N LYS A 1071 -8.48 -6.54 17.13
CA LYS A 1071 -9.23 -5.27 17.29
C LYS A 1071 -8.82 -4.62 18.61
#